data_AF-A0A9P6X1C0-F1
#
_entry.id   AF-A0A9P6X1C0-F1
#
_cell.length_a   1.000
_cell.length_b   1.000
_cell.length_c   1.000
_cell.angle_alpha   90.00
_cell.angle_beta   90.00
_cell.angle_gamma   90.00
#
_symmetry.space_group_name_H-M   'P 1'
#
loop_
_entity.id
_entity.type
_entity.pdbx_description
1 polymer ?
#
loop_
_entity_poly.entity_id
_entity_poly.type
_entity_poly.pdbx_seq_one_letter_code
_entity_poly.pdbx_strand_id
1 'polypeptide(L)'
;MAESVQYQLERMLPELEALERKKIFTPVEIKSIIKKRTNFEYALHRRIKQKIDFLRSIEYEMNLEELRKKRMKRLGLILDSKEKNLEFSGIKRIYGLFKRATKKFTGDITLWLQYIDFAKKNDSSNVLSGIFVQAIQFHPMNASLWIMAASWENEHNSNIAAARTLMQRAIRLMPENELLWHEYFRLELIYIEKIKLRRRILGIDEEADEKKDIDAMQVDVSEEDNIQLPTVTGEEYDAWKEEQGEEKKLKLSEEEAKSLEETNNPILNGLLTKIIYDNAIQAISQKIEFRKKFIDIYREFTNTEKHIDYIYETIRRDMNQVPAARAYLSERHLFVARNEGKGEHGDYISVSDPAFIPALRKCVEEYESALNDLPGSEMSELYIEFILNWHTIAGEENLKLYLTKLAQRTFKACEKKSSLSKKLYEDWTQFIMNQKDFEKAKNVVEKGLKTHKDSSLLWLFKIQLSDTDAQSKIYAQGLESNPESLLLWTSYKDWIFDQCEKKTLNTEETDSLFSKACDRVTMLLPSMTAESADRNEIRILIQSSYVEWASKTGGIEFARSVYKKILKNSYPTYQFIMRCLEIENQLGDEETGPEHVEPLFEKLIGLDSADKEEPYITYLSYLYSQNKLQKANQVYNRACKEVANKESFDVKCKTRFDDGFPYSLKTIQSY
;
A
#
# COMPACT_ATOMS: atom_id res chain seq x y z
N MET A 1 -2.83 45.08 -13.27
CA MET A 1 -1.89 44.30 -12.42
C MET A 1 -1.38 45.16 -11.26
N ALA A 2 -0.74 46.30 -11.53
CA ALA A 2 -0.25 47.22 -10.50
C ALA A 2 -1.36 47.80 -9.61
N GLU A 3 -2.49 48.22 -10.20
CA GLU A 3 -3.64 48.76 -9.45
C GLU A 3 -4.25 47.74 -8.46
N SER A 4 -4.36 46.46 -8.84
CA SER A 4 -4.87 45.41 -7.95
C SER A 4 -3.90 45.06 -6.82
N VAL A 5 -2.58 45.14 -7.07
CA VAL A 5 -1.57 44.96 -6.03
C VAL A 5 -1.62 46.13 -5.07
N GLN A 6 -1.69 47.36 -5.60
CA GLN A 6 -1.78 48.59 -4.82
C GLN A 6 -3.02 48.61 -3.93
N TYR A 7 -4.18 48.23 -4.47
CA TYR A 7 -5.42 48.08 -3.70
C TYR A 7 -5.29 47.09 -2.53
N GLN A 8 -4.63 45.94 -2.75
CA GLN A 8 -4.38 44.97 -1.66
C GLN A 8 -3.42 45.54 -0.61
N LEU A 9 -2.35 46.24 -1.03
CA LEU A 9 -1.40 46.88 -0.13
C LEU A 9 -2.07 47.94 0.76
N GLU A 10 -2.93 48.77 0.19
CA GLU A 10 -3.67 49.83 0.92
C GLU A 10 -4.57 49.25 2.00
N ARG A 11 -5.21 48.11 1.75
CA ARG A 11 -6.02 47.40 2.76
C ARG A 11 -5.22 46.88 3.94
N MET A 12 -3.89 46.78 3.83
CA MET A 12 -3.00 46.30 4.90
C MET A 12 -2.44 47.43 5.77
N LEU A 13 -2.51 48.68 5.31
CA LEU A 13 -1.93 49.83 6.02
C LEU A 13 -2.53 50.03 7.42
N PRO A 14 -3.86 49.99 7.63
CA PRO A 14 -4.44 50.23 8.95
C PRO A 14 -4.01 49.19 9.99
N GLU A 15 -3.78 47.95 9.58
CA GLU A 15 -3.26 46.89 10.44
C GLU A 15 -1.82 47.20 10.85
N LEU A 16 -0.96 47.52 9.89
CA LEU A 16 0.46 47.76 10.13
C LEU A 16 0.69 49.01 10.99
N GLU A 17 -0.06 50.08 10.77
CA GLU A 17 -0.03 51.30 11.59
C GLU A 17 -0.44 51.01 13.04
N ALA A 18 -1.44 50.13 13.23
CA ALA A 18 -1.84 49.73 14.58
C ALA A 18 -0.77 48.87 15.28
N LEU A 19 -0.07 48.00 14.54
CA LEU A 19 1.05 47.23 15.08
C LEU A 19 2.25 48.10 15.46
N GLU A 20 2.47 49.20 14.74
CA GLU A 20 3.48 50.22 15.06
C GLU A 20 3.12 50.99 16.33
N ARG A 21 1.87 51.48 16.42
CA ARG A 21 1.37 52.22 17.59
C ARG A 21 1.52 51.42 18.88
N LYS A 22 1.30 50.10 18.82
CA LYS A 22 1.45 49.19 19.97
C LYS A 22 2.87 48.72 20.25
N LYS A 23 3.86 49.20 19.47
CA LYS A 23 5.27 48.82 19.59
C LYS A 23 5.50 47.31 19.52
N ILE A 24 4.61 46.57 18.84
CA ILE A 24 4.76 45.13 18.61
C ILE A 24 5.86 44.90 17.56
N PHE A 25 5.91 45.78 16.57
CA PHE A 25 6.97 45.85 15.57
C PHE A 25 7.57 47.26 15.54
N THR A 26 8.86 47.33 15.25
CA THR A 26 9.56 48.60 15.04
C THR A 26 9.25 49.16 13.64
N PRO A 27 9.37 50.48 13.41
CA PRO A 27 9.18 51.08 12.08
C PRO A 27 10.08 50.45 11.00
N VAL A 28 11.29 50.03 11.38
CA VAL A 28 12.24 49.36 10.46
C VAL A 28 11.73 47.98 10.06
N GLU A 29 11.23 47.20 11.03
CA GLU A 29 10.62 45.91 10.77
C GLU A 29 9.36 46.04 9.90
N ILE A 30 8.51 47.03 10.16
CA ILE A 30 7.30 47.28 9.36
C ILE A 30 7.65 47.60 7.91
N LYS A 31 8.65 48.46 7.67
CA LYS A 31 9.15 48.71 6.30
C LYS A 31 9.63 47.42 5.63
N SER A 32 10.29 46.54 6.38
CA SER A 32 10.72 45.24 5.86
C SER A 32 9.54 44.31 5.54
N ILE A 33 8.49 44.31 6.37
CA ILE A 33 7.26 43.53 6.17
C ILE A 33 6.52 44.04 4.94
N ILE A 34 6.37 45.36 4.79
CA ILE A 34 5.76 45.97 3.59
C ILE A 34 6.52 45.53 2.34
N LYS A 35 7.85 45.64 2.33
CA LYS A 35 8.67 45.23 1.19
C LYS A 35 8.47 43.74 0.84
N LYS A 36 8.46 42.86 1.84
CA LYS A 36 8.23 41.41 1.62
C LYS A 36 6.82 41.13 1.11
N ARG A 37 5.78 41.72 1.71
CA ARG A 37 4.39 41.58 1.27
C ARG A 37 4.18 42.10 -0.15
N THR A 38 4.78 43.23 -0.50
CA THR A 38 4.77 43.77 -1.87
C THR A 38 5.38 42.80 -2.87
N ASN A 39 6.55 42.23 -2.55
CA ASN A 39 7.20 41.24 -3.41
C ASN A 39 6.32 39.99 -3.60
N PHE A 40 5.71 39.48 -2.53
CA PHE A 40 4.78 38.36 -2.62
C PHE A 40 3.55 38.72 -3.46
N GLU A 41 2.92 39.88 -3.26
CA GLU A 41 1.75 40.25 -4.06
C GLU A 41 2.07 40.42 -5.55
N TYR A 42 3.23 40.94 -5.91
CA TYR A 42 3.70 40.93 -7.30
C TYR A 42 3.90 39.51 -7.84
N ALA A 43 4.50 38.62 -7.05
CA ALA A 43 4.69 37.22 -7.42
C ALA A 43 3.34 36.48 -7.59
N LEU A 44 2.34 36.76 -6.76
CA LEU A 44 1.00 36.17 -6.84
C LEU A 44 0.17 36.69 -8.02
N HIS A 45 0.46 37.89 -8.51
CA HIS A 45 -0.27 38.51 -9.62
C HIS A 45 0.38 38.29 -11.00
N ARG A 46 1.54 37.62 -11.07
CA ARG A 46 2.21 37.32 -12.34
C ARG A 46 1.31 36.60 -13.35
N ARG A 47 1.63 36.75 -14.64
CA ARG A 47 0.85 36.17 -15.75
C ARG A 47 0.66 34.66 -15.61
N ILE A 48 1.72 33.94 -15.24
CA ILE A 48 1.67 32.49 -14.94
C ILE A 48 1.88 32.30 -13.45
N LYS A 49 0.77 32.22 -12.71
CA LYS A 49 0.80 31.98 -11.26
C LYS A 49 1.33 30.57 -11.01
N GLN A 50 2.38 30.40 -10.20
CA GLN A 50 2.82 29.08 -9.73
C GLN A 50 2.47 28.89 -8.25
N LYS A 51 2.22 27.63 -7.88
CA LYS A 51 1.86 27.20 -6.53
C LYS A 51 2.91 27.59 -5.48
N ILE A 52 4.20 27.50 -5.82
CA ILE A 52 5.33 27.77 -4.91
C ILE A 52 5.26 29.17 -4.29
N ASP A 53 4.74 30.18 -5.02
CA ASP A 53 4.64 31.54 -4.49
C ASP A 53 3.54 31.68 -3.44
N PHE A 54 2.41 30.99 -3.65
CA PHE A 54 1.35 30.95 -2.65
C PHE A 54 1.84 30.27 -1.38
N LEU A 55 2.54 29.13 -1.51
CA LEU A 55 3.09 28.42 -0.35
C LEU A 55 4.11 29.28 0.41
N ARG A 56 5.07 29.90 -0.28
CA ARG A 56 6.05 30.81 0.35
C ARG A 56 5.39 32.01 1.02
N SER A 57 4.36 32.57 0.39
CA SER A 57 3.61 33.70 0.98
C SER A 57 2.82 33.27 2.22
N ILE A 58 2.20 32.09 2.20
CA ILE A 58 1.45 31.54 3.33
C ILE A 58 2.39 31.23 4.48
N GLU A 59 3.50 30.55 4.21
CA GLU A 59 4.52 30.22 5.22
C GLU A 59 5.09 31.49 5.87
N TYR A 60 5.37 32.53 5.08
CA TYR A 60 5.82 33.80 5.61
C TYR A 60 4.77 34.45 6.54
N GLU A 61 3.49 34.49 6.14
CA GLU A 61 2.44 35.07 6.97
C GLU A 61 2.15 34.25 8.23
N MET A 62 2.25 32.91 8.17
CA MET A 62 2.16 32.04 9.35
C MET A 62 3.29 32.35 10.36
N ASN A 63 4.53 32.45 9.88
CA ASN A 63 5.68 32.79 10.72
C ASN A 63 5.57 34.19 11.33
N LEU A 64 5.04 35.15 10.57
CA LEU A 64 4.80 36.51 11.05
C LEU A 64 3.72 36.56 12.14
N GLU A 65 2.64 35.79 11.96
CA GLU A 65 1.55 35.66 12.94
C GLU A 65 2.05 35.02 14.24
N GLU A 66 2.86 33.96 14.16
CA GLU A 66 3.49 33.35 15.33
C GLU A 66 4.41 34.32 16.07
N LEU A 67 5.22 35.08 15.33
CA LEU A 67 6.07 36.12 15.91
C LEU A 67 5.25 37.20 16.61
N ARG A 68 4.14 37.63 15.99
CA ARG A 68 3.19 38.57 16.60
C ARG A 68 2.62 38.03 17.90
N LYS A 69 2.11 36.79 17.90
CA LYS A 69 1.57 36.11 19.10
C LYS A 69 2.62 36.02 20.22
N LYS A 70 3.87 35.64 19.92
CA LYS A 70 4.97 35.60 20.91
C LYS A 70 5.28 36.97 21.50
N ARG A 71 5.33 38.02 20.68
CA ARG A 71 5.61 39.39 21.13
C ARG A 71 4.47 39.97 21.95
N MET A 72 3.22 39.70 21.56
CA MET A 72 2.03 40.09 22.33
C MET A 72 2.04 39.46 23.73
N LYS A 73 2.37 38.16 23.84
CA LYS A 73 2.52 37.48 25.13
C LYS A 73 3.62 38.09 25.98
N ARG A 74 4.79 38.39 25.39
CA ARG A 74 5.93 39.00 26.10
C ARG A 74 5.62 40.42 26.62
N LEU A 75 4.88 41.20 25.84
CA LEU A 75 4.55 42.58 26.19
C LEU A 75 3.33 42.69 27.12
N GLY A 76 2.66 41.58 27.44
CA GLY A 76 1.49 41.55 28.33
C GLY A 76 0.32 42.41 27.82
N LEU A 77 0.24 42.64 26.51
CA LEU A 77 -0.76 43.54 25.92
C LEU A 77 -2.13 42.85 25.87
N ILE A 78 -3.08 43.36 26.64
CA ILE A 78 -4.50 43.02 26.52
C ILE A 78 -5.09 43.94 25.44
N LEU A 79 -5.72 43.37 24.42
CA LEU A 79 -6.34 44.16 23.35
C LEU A 79 -7.69 44.70 23.81
N ASP A 80 -7.91 46.02 23.66
CA ASP A 80 -9.20 46.66 23.92
C ASP A 80 -10.30 46.13 22.97
N SER A 81 -11.57 46.18 23.44
CA SER A 81 -12.75 45.67 22.70
C SER A 81 -12.91 46.26 21.29
N LYS A 82 -12.49 47.52 21.07
CA LYS A 82 -12.54 48.20 19.75
C LYS A 82 -11.49 47.70 18.75
N GLU A 83 -10.51 46.94 19.20
CA GLU A 83 -9.32 46.54 18.43
C GLU A 83 -9.17 45.02 18.27
N LYS A 84 -10.19 44.25 18.68
CA LYS A 84 -10.30 42.79 18.41
C LYS A 84 -10.10 42.44 16.94
N ASN A 85 -10.46 43.35 16.02
CA ASN A 85 -10.25 43.15 14.58
C ASN A 85 -8.76 42.99 14.20
N LEU A 86 -7.83 43.60 14.94
CA LEU A 86 -6.39 43.47 14.72
C LEU A 86 -5.87 42.09 15.14
N GLU A 87 -6.50 41.47 16.13
CA GLU A 87 -6.18 40.11 16.60
C GLU A 87 -6.38 39.06 15.51
N PHE A 88 -7.41 39.25 14.67
CA PHE A 88 -7.72 38.30 13.60
C PHE A 88 -7.18 38.73 12.24
N SER A 89 -6.50 39.87 12.11
CA SER A 89 -6.10 40.42 10.81
C SER A 89 -5.09 39.53 10.07
N GLY A 90 -4.05 39.06 10.77
CA GLY A 90 -3.05 38.15 10.18
C GLY A 90 -3.67 36.80 9.79
N ILE A 91 -4.53 36.25 10.64
CA ILE A 91 -5.27 35.01 10.38
C ILE A 91 -6.19 35.18 9.16
N LYS A 92 -6.96 36.28 9.06
CA LYS A 92 -7.82 36.61 7.90
C LYS A 92 -7.00 36.70 6.61
N ARG A 93 -5.77 37.24 6.66
CA ARG A 93 -4.89 37.29 5.49
C ARG A 93 -4.47 35.89 5.05
N ILE A 94 -4.10 35.03 5.98
CA ILE A 94 -3.73 33.64 5.68
C ILE A 94 -4.92 32.90 5.04
N TYR A 95 -6.13 33.03 5.60
CA TYR A 95 -7.36 32.51 4.98
C TYR A 95 -7.58 33.06 3.56
N GLY A 96 -7.38 34.36 3.35
CA GLY A 96 -7.49 34.99 2.04
C GLY A 96 -6.49 34.45 1.01
N LEU A 97 -5.25 34.19 1.44
CA LEU A 97 -4.21 33.59 0.60
C LEU A 97 -4.54 32.14 0.24
N PHE A 98 -4.94 31.32 1.21
CA PHE A 98 -5.39 29.95 0.95
C PHE A 98 -6.59 29.92 0.00
N LYS A 99 -7.62 30.76 0.22
CA LYS A 99 -8.80 30.85 -0.66
C LYS A 99 -8.42 31.24 -2.10
N ARG A 100 -7.46 32.15 -2.28
CA ARG A 100 -6.93 32.51 -3.61
C ARG A 100 -6.15 31.33 -4.23
N ALA A 101 -5.38 30.61 -3.43
CA ALA A 101 -4.57 29.48 -3.87
C ALA A 101 -5.46 28.31 -4.31
N THR A 102 -6.42 27.90 -3.48
CA THR A 102 -7.33 26.77 -3.75
C THR A 102 -8.26 27.04 -4.93
N LYS A 103 -8.71 28.29 -5.13
CA LYS A 103 -9.49 28.67 -6.33
C LYS A 103 -8.66 28.59 -7.62
N LYS A 104 -7.34 28.80 -7.55
CA LYS A 104 -6.47 28.75 -8.73
C LYS A 104 -5.92 27.35 -9.01
N PHE A 105 -5.58 26.60 -7.98
CA PHE A 105 -5.04 25.25 -8.04
C PHE A 105 -6.05 24.27 -7.44
N THR A 106 -7.22 24.17 -8.07
CA THR A 106 -8.34 23.39 -7.55
C THR A 106 -8.00 21.92 -7.41
N GLY A 107 -7.29 21.34 -8.39
CA GLY A 107 -6.93 19.91 -8.46
C GLY A 107 -5.98 19.40 -7.37
N ASP A 108 -5.39 20.28 -6.56
CA ASP A 108 -4.39 19.90 -5.57
C ASP A 108 -4.99 19.66 -4.19
N ILE A 109 -5.24 18.39 -3.87
CA ILE A 109 -5.80 17.97 -2.57
C ILE A 109 -4.88 18.34 -1.40
N THR A 110 -3.55 18.32 -1.60
CA THR A 110 -2.61 18.64 -0.51
C THR A 110 -2.76 20.06 -0.01
N LEU A 111 -3.09 21.00 -0.91
CA LEU A 111 -3.34 22.39 -0.57
C LEU A 111 -4.64 22.55 0.23
N TRP A 112 -5.68 21.79 -0.10
CA TRP A 112 -6.93 21.75 0.67
C TRP A 112 -6.73 21.18 2.06
N LEU A 113 -5.95 20.11 2.21
CA LEU A 113 -5.63 19.53 3.51
C LEU A 113 -4.83 20.51 4.39
N GLN A 114 -3.81 21.18 3.84
CA GLN A 114 -3.09 22.24 4.57
C GLN A 114 -4.01 23.38 5.00
N TYR A 115 -4.99 23.73 4.15
CA TYR A 115 -5.97 24.75 4.46
C TYR A 115 -6.90 24.35 5.61
N ILE A 116 -7.38 23.10 5.58
CA ILE A 116 -8.20 22.49 6.63
C ILE A 116 -7.41 22.40 7.95
N ASP A 117 -6.16 21.93 7.92
CA ASP A 117 -5.31 21.82 9.11
C ASP A 117 -5.04 23.19 9.76
N PHE A 118 -4.83 24.22 8.94
CA PHE A 118 -4.70 25.59 9.43
C PHE A 118 -5.99 26.09 10.09
N ALA A 119 -7.16 25.76 9.52
CA ALA A 119 -8.44 26.13 10.08
C ALA A 119 -8.74 25.41 11.41
N LYS A 120 -8.42 24.10 11.49
CA LYS A 120 -8.50 23.31 12.72
C LYS A 120 -7.66 23.89 13.85
N LYS A 121 -6.41 24.31 13.56
CA LYS A 121 -5.52 24.92 14.57
C LYS A 121 -5.99 26.27 15.13
N ASN A 122 -6.91 26.95 14.45
CA ASN A 122 -7.42 28.26 14.86
C ASN A 122 -8.88 28.21 15.34
N ASP A 123 -9.42 27.01 15.64
CA ASP A 123 -10.77 26.77 16.19
C ASP A 123 -11.90 27.55 15.49
N SER A 124 -11.77 27.75 14.17
CA SER A 124 -12.74 28.53 13.38
C SER A 124 -13.79 27.61 12.75
N SER A 125 -14.72 27.09 13.56
CA SER A 125 -15.71 26.07 13.16
C SER A 125 -16.53 26.44 11.91
N ASN A 126 -17.10 27.65 11.88
CA ASN A 126 -17.93 28.11 10.75
C ASN A 126 -17.12 28.32 9.45
N VAL A 127 -15.85 28.72 9.57
CA VAL A 127 -14.98 28.87 8.41
C VAL A 127 -14.61 27.50 7.87
N LEU A 128 -14.32 26.55 8.76
CA LEU A 128 -13.93 25.19 8.39
C LEU A 128 -15.07 24.42 7.70
N SER A 129 -16.32 24.51 8.18
CA SER A 129 -17.46 23.90 7.49
C SER A 129 -17.64 24.45 6.07
N GLY A 130 -17.47 25.76 5.88
CA GLY A 130 -17.44 26.40 4.56
C GLY A 130 -16.28 25.96 3.67
N ILE A 131 -15.11 25.64 4.25
CA ILE A 131 -13.95 25.09 3.53
C ILE A 131 -14.26 23.67 3.06
N PHE A 132 -14.84 22.82 3.91
CA PHE A 132 -15.22 21.46 3.54
C PHE A 132 -16.23 21.45 2.39
N VAL A 133 -17.23 22.31 2.45
CA VAL A 133 -18.21 22.51 1.36
C VAL A 133 -17.50 22.81 0.05
N GLN A 134 -16.56 23.77 0.03
CA GLN A 134 -15.82 24.11 -1.19
C GLN A 134 -14.90 22.98 -1.64
N ALA A 135 -14.20 22.33 -0.72
CA ALA A 135 -13.29 21.22 -1.03
C ALA A 135 -14.04 20.06 -1.68
N ILE A 136 -15.21 19.70 -1.14
CA ILE A 136 -16.09 18.65 -1.66
C ILE A 136 -16.65 19.02 -3.04
N GLN A 137 -17.03 20.29 -3.25
CA GLN A 137 -17.49 20.76 -4.57
C GLN A 137 -16.44 20.58 -5.67
N PHE A 138 -15.17 20.84 -5.36
CA PHE A 138 -14.08 20.66 -6.33
C PHE A 138 -13.60 19.20 -6.42
N HIS A 139 -13.78 18.40 -5.37
CA HIS A 139 -13.31 17.02 -5.27
C HIS A 139 -14.40 16.04 -4.81
N PRO A 140 -15.51 15.89 -5.55
CA PRO A 140 -16.64 15.08 -5.11
C PRO A 140 -16.31 13.57 -5.00
N MET A 141 -15.33 13.09 -5.76
CA MET A 141 -14.90 11.68 -5.80
C MET A 141 -13.86 11.31 -4.72
N ASN A 142 -13.51 12.22 -3.81
CA ASN A 142 -12.55 11.93 -2.76
C ASN A 142 -13.27 11.60 -1.44
N ALA A 143 -13.42 10.31 -1.15
CA ALA A 143 -14.08 9.82 0.06
C ALA A 143 -13.48 10.37 1.38
N SER A 144 -12.16 10.55 1.45
CA SER A 144 -11.50 11.03 2.67
C SER A 144 -11.94 12.44 3.08
N LEU A 145 -12.25 13.31 2.11
CA LEU A 145 -12.75 14.67 2.38
C LEU A 145 -14.17 14.63 2.97
N TRP A 146 -15.03 13.76 2.45
CA TRP A 146 -16.37 13.55 2.99
C TRP A 146 -16.33 13.01 4.41
N ILE A 147 -15.46 12.02 4.67
CA ILE A 147 -15.28 11.43 5.99
C ILE A 147 -14.82 12.48 6.99
N MET A 148 -13.79 13.27 6.62
CA MET A 148 -13.26 14.31 7.49
C MET A 148 -14.27 15.43 7.76
N ALA A 149 -15.11 15.77 6.79
CA ALA A 149 -16.17 16.76 6.97
C ALA A 149 -17.24 16.24 7.95
N ALA A 150 -17.72 15.01 7.78
CA ALA A 150 -18.75 14.47 8.66
C ALA A 150 -18.23 14.20 10.08
N SER A 151 -16.97 13.76 10.23
CA SER A 151 -16.36 13.58 11.54
C SER A 151 -16.24 14.92 12.28
N TRP A 152 -15.86 15.99 11.56
CA TRP A 152 -15.80 17.33 12.13
C TRP A 152 -17.16 17.81 12.63
N GLU A 153 -18.22 17.67 11.82
CA GLU A 153 -19.58 18.07 12.21
C GLU A 153 -20.09 17.30 13.45
N ASN A 154 -19.79 16.01 13.57
CA ASN A 154 -20.19 15.19 14.72
C ASN A 154 -19.36 15.47 15.99
N GLU A 155 -18.04 15.62 15.86
CA GLU A 155 -17.15 15.79 17.01
C GLU A 155 -17.18 17.20 17.57
N HIS A 156 -17.16 18.23 16.71
CA HIS A 156 -16.96 19.61 17.13
C HIS A 156 -18.27 20.40 17.17
N ASN A 157 -19.15 20.21 16.18
CA ASN A 157 -20.44 20.90 16.12
C ASN A 157 -21.57 20.12 16.81
N SER A 158 -21.31 18.87 17.26
CA SER A 158 -22.32 17.94 17.81
C SER A 158 -23.55 17.76 16.91
N ASN A 159 -23.39 17.99 15.61
CA ASN A 159 -24.47 17.95 14.63
C ASN A 159 -24.43 16.64 13.84
N ILE A 160 -25.06 15.62 14.43
CA ILE A 160 -25.17 14.30 13.81
C ILE A 160 -26.03 14.33 12.53
N ALA A 161 -27.04 15.19 12.45
CA ALA A 161 -27.94 15.28 11.31
C ALA A 161 -27.21 15.78 10.04
N ALA A 162 -26.35 16.80 10.20
CA ALA A 162 -25.48 17.27 9.14
C ALA A 162 -24.47 16.19 8.72
N ALA A 163 -23.85 15.51 9.69
CA ALA A 163 -22.90 14.43 9.42
C ALA A 163 -23.55 13.25 8.64
N ARG A 164 -24.76 12.82 9.03
CA ARG A 164 -25.55 11.81 8.31
C ARG A 164 -25.86 12.25 6.88
N THR A 165 -26.29 13.49 6.71
CA THR A 165 -26.63 14.03 5.38
C THR A 165 -25.40 14.05 4.47
N LEU A 166 -24.23 14.43 4.98
CA LEU A 166 -22.97 14.40 4.25
C LEU A 166 -22.58 12.97 3.85
N MET A 167 -22.63 12.02 4.79
CA MET A 167 -22.29 10.62 4.52
C MET A 167 -23.24 9.95 3.53
N GLN A 168 -24.55 10.17 3.67
CA GLN A 168 -25.55 9.63 2.74
C GLN A 168 -25.38 10.22 1.34
N ARG A 169 -25.04 11.51 1.20
CA ARG A 169 -24.71 12.11 -0.11
C ARG A 169 -23.43 11.51 -0.68
N ALA A 170 -22.39 11.31 0.13
CA ALA A 170 -21.15 10.68 -0.30
C ALA A 170 -21.39 9.26 -0.82
N ILE A 171 -22.18 8.45 -0.12
CA ILE A 171 -22.54 7.08 -0.51
C ILE A 171 -23.37 7.06 -1.79
N ARG A 172 -24.31 8.01 -1.98
CA ARG A 172 -25.06 8.13 -3.24
C ARG A 172 -24.16 8.41 -4.44
N LEU A 173 -23.08 9.19 -4.24
CA LEU A 173 -22.10 9.49 -5.28
C LEU A 173 -21.11 8.34 -5.51
N MET A 174 -20.67 7.68 -4.44
CA MET A 174 -19.65 6.64 -4.45
C MET A 174 -20.13 5.37 -3.69
N PRO A 175 -21.11 4.62 -4.24
CA PRO A 175 -21.69 3.47 -3.55
C PRO A 175 -20.72 2.28 -3.44
N GLU A 176 -19.74 2.18 -4.34
CA GLU A 176 -18.75 1.10 -4.35
C GLU A 176 -17.58 1.33 -3.39
N ASN A 177 -17.48 2.52 -2.77
CA ASN A 177 -16.37 2.83 -1.87
C ASN A 177 -16.60 2.21 -0.49
N GLU A 178 -15.82 1.18 -0.19
CA GLU A 178 -15.88 0.44 1.08
C GLU A 178 -15.69 1.33 2.32
N LEU A 179 -14.75 2.29 2.25
CA LEU A 179 -14.39 3.12 3.40
C LEU A 179 -15.56 4.02 3.84
N LEU A 180 -16.38 4.52 2.90
CA LEU A 180 -17.54 5.35 3.25
C LEU A 180 -18.57 4.58 4.07
N TRP A 181 -18.83 3.33 3.71
CA TRP A 181 -19.77 2.48 4.44
C TRP A 181 -19.26 2.15 5.84
N HIS A 182 -17.99 1.79 5.96
CA HIS A 182 -17.35 1.51 7.25
C HIS A 182 -17.36 2.73 8.17
N GLU A 183 -17.00 3.91 7.65
CA GLU A 183 -16.96 5.15 8.45
C GLU A 183 -18.36 5.66 8.81
N TYR A 184 -19.34 5.56 7.91
CA TYR A 184 -20.72 5.92 8.24
C TYR A 184 -21.29 5.01 9.33
N PHE A 185 -21.03 3.71 9.22
CA PHE A 185 -21.41 2.73 10.23
C PHE A 185 -20.72 2.98 11.58
N ARG A 186 -19.42 3.26 11.58
CA ARG A 186 -18.64 3.64 12.78
C ARG A 186 -19.18 4.92 13.41
N LEU A 187 -19.52 5.91 12.60
CA LEU A 187 -20.09 7.19 13.06
C LEU A 187 -21.41 7.01 13.82
N GLU A 188 -22.30 6.14 13.32
CA GLU A 188 -23.55 5.82 14.03
C GLU A 188 -23.33 5.08 15.35
N LEU A 189 -22.38 4.14 15.38
CA LEU A 189 -22.04 3.44 16.62
C LEU A 189 -21.46 4.38 17.69
N ILE A 190 -20.57 5.29 17.30
CA ILE A 190 -20.03 6.33 18.19
C ILE A 190 -21.17 7.21 18.72
N TYR A 191 -22.15 7.54 17.88
CA TYR A 191 -23.30 8.33 18.31
C TYR A 191 -24.17 7.58 19.33
N ILE A 192 -24.44 6.28 19.11
CA ILE A 192 -25.18 5.44 20.06
C ILE A 192 -24.44 5.35 21.40
N GLU A 193 -23.12 5.17 21.39
CA GLU A 193 -22.32 5.16 22.62
C GLU A 193 -22.35 6.49 23.36
N LYS A 194 -22.26 7.63 22.64
CA LYS A 194 -22.41 8.95 23.24
C LYS A 194 -23.76 9.09 23.94
N ILE A 195 -24.85 8.58 23.36
CA ILE A 195 -26.16 8.59 23.99
C ILE A 195 -26.17 7.70 25.24
N LYS A 196 -25.68 6.46 25.15
CA LYS A 196 -25.60 5.52 26.31
C LYS A 196 -24.79 6.13 27.46
N LEU A 197 -23.64 6.74 27.15
CA LEU A 197 -22.78 7.39 28.12
C LEU A 197 -23.46 8.61 28.75
N ARG A 198 -24.14 9.44 27.95
CA ARG A 198 -24.91 10.58 28.47
C ARG A 198 -26.01 10.12 29.43
N ARG A 199 -26.74 9.05 29.09
CA ARG A 199 -27.78 8.46 29.96
C ARG A 199 -27.20 7.97 31.29
N ARG A 200 -26.09 7.23 31.22
CA ARG A 200 -25.38 6.74 32.41
C ARG A 200 -24.89 7.89 33.31
N ILE A 201 -24.34 8.96 32.73
CA ILE A 201 -23.85 10.12 33.49
C ILE A 201 -25.00 10.91 34.12
N LEU A 202 -26.12 11.04 33.42
CA LEU A 202 -27.31 11.71 33.93
C LEU A 202 -28.02 10.90 35.03
N GLY A 203 -27.56 9.69 35.33
CA GLY A 203 -28.15 8.84 36.36
C GLY A 203 -29.58 8.42 36.02
N ILE A 204 -29.94 8.39 34.73
CA ILE A 204 -31.21 7.87 34.25
C ILE A 204 -31.09 6.33 34.22
N ASP A 205 -30.85 5.76 35.39
CA ASP A 205 -31.41 4.46 35.77
C ASP A 205 -32.63 4.82 36.61
N GLU A 206 -33.82 4.56 36.06
CA GLU A 206 -35.15 4.76 36.68
C GLU A 206 -35.59 6.23 36.91
N GLU A 207 -36.42 6.71 35.96
CA GLU A 207 -37.36 7.84 36.05
C GLU A 207 -36.83 9.29 35.85
N ALA A 208 -37.43 9.95 34.84
CA ALA A 208 -37.52 11.39 34.56
C ALA A 208 -36.33 12.10 33.87
N ASP A 209 -36.44 12.31 32.56
CA ASP A 209 -36.75 13.62 31.96
C ASP A 209 -36.63 13.57 30.43
N GLU A 210 -37.70 13.11 29.77
CA GLU A 210 -37.82 13.14 28.31
C GLU A 210 -38.76 14.26 27.87
N LYS A 211 -38.16 15.42 27.53
CA LYS A 211 -38.85 16.46 26.74
C LYS A 211 -37.93 17.27 25.82
N LYS A 212 -36.63 16.99 25.76
CA LYS A 212 -35.68 17.75 24.92
C LYS A 212 -35.11 16.98 23.72
N ASP A 213 -35.13 15.65 23.74
CA ASP A 213 -34.44 14.86 22.70
C ASP A 213 -35.37 14.37 21.58
N ILE A 214 -36.70 14.59 21.67
CA ILE A 214 -37.68 14.26 20.61
C ILE A 214 -38.04 15.49 19.77
N ASP A 215 -38.02 16.70 20.35
CA ASP A 215 -38.11 17.97 19.59
C ASP A 215 -36.87 18.22 18.71
N ALA A 216 -35.76 17.51 18.94
CA ALA A 216 -34.59 17.54 18.05
C ALA A 216 -34.75 16.63 16.81
N MET A 217 -35.88 15.92 16.68
CA MET A 217 -36.21 15.05 15.56
C MET A 217 -37.53 15.39 14.85
N GLN A 218 -38.27 16.42 15.30
CA GLN A 218 -39.22 17.11 14.44
C GLN A 218 -38.54 18.33 13.84
N VAL A 219 -38.40 18.30 12.52
CA VAL A 219 -37.90 19.41 11.74
C VAL A 219 -38.93 20.54 11.82
N ASP A 220 -38.70 21.50 12.71
CA ASP A 220 -39.14 22.86 12.48
C ASP A 220 -38.10 23.46 11.52
N VAL A 221 -38.44 23.58 10.23
CA VAL A 221 -37.61 24.33 9.27
C VAL A 221 -37.76 25.82 9.61
N SER A 222 -37.16 26.24 10.71
CA SER A 222 -36.80 27.65 10.87
C SER A 222 -35.55 27.89 10.01
N GLU A 223 -35.75 28.66 8.94
CA GLU A 223 -34.84 28.82 7.81
C GLU A 223 -33.51 29.55 8.10
N GLU A 224 -33.11 29.81 9.34
CA GLU A 224 -32.01 30.77 9.58
C GLU A 224 -30.62 30.18 9.88
N ASP A 225 -30.45 28.87 10.18
CA ASP A 225 -29.12 28.32 10.52
C ASP A 225 -28.74 27.01 9.79
N ASN A 226 -29.11 26.87 8.51
CA ASN A 226 -28.56 25.83 7.64
C ASN A 226 -27.46 26.39 6.73
N ILE A 227 -26.31 25.71 6.69
CA ILE A 227 -25.25 25.97 5.71
C ILE A 227 -25.82 25.71 4.31
N GLN A 228 -26.21 26.78 3.61
CA GLN A 228 -26.66 26.71 2.22
C GLN A 228 -25.50 26.30 1.32
N LEU A 229 -25.50 25.03 0.92
CA LEU A 229 -24.79 24.57 -0.27
C LEU A 229 -25.59 24.98 -1.52
N PRO A 230 -24.96 25.53 -2.58
CA PRO A 230 -25.63 25.91 -3.82
C PRO A 230 -26.45 24.78 -4.44
N THR A 231 -27.70 25.09 -4.75
CA THR A 231 -28.69 24.23 -5.38
C THR A 231 -28.41 24.07 -6.88
N VAL A 232 -28.46 22.82 -7.34
CA VAL A 232 -28.63 22.51 -8.77
C VAL A 232 -30.11 22.75 -9.09
N THR A 233 -30.34 23.80 -9.89
CA THR A 233 -31.54 24.10 -10.73
C THR A 233 -32.93 24.04 -10.08
N GLY A 234 -33.24 25.03 -9.23
CA GLY A 234 -34.20 26.12 -9.51
C GLY A 234 -35.69 25.95 -9.86
N GLU A 235 -36.24 24.79 -10.23
CA GLU A 235 -37.63 24.77 -10.79
C GLU A 235 -38.63 23.80 -10.15
N GLU A 236 -38.29 23.08 -9.07
CA GLU A 236 -39.23 22.14 -8.43
C GLU A 236 -39.67 22.54 -7.00
N TYR A 237 -39.28 23.72 -6.50
CA TYR A 237 -39.49 24.11 -5.10
C TYR A 237 -40.80 24.85 -4.82
N ASP A 238 -41.44 25.46 -5.82
CA ASP A 238 -42.59 26.36 -5.60
C ASP A 238 -43.95 25.64 -5.45
N ALA A 239 -44.00 24.31 -5.67
CA ALA A 239 -45.26 23.57 -5.71
C ALA A 239 -45.76 23.01 -4.36
N TRP A 240 -45.04 23.21 -3.24
CA TRP A 240 -45.33 22.53 -1.95
C TRP A 240 -45.71 23.48 -0.79
N LYS A 241 -45.82 24.79 -1.00
CA LYS A 241 -45.98 25.78 0.10
C LYS A 241 -47.42 26.15 0.49
N GLU A 242 -48.47 25.66 -0.20
CA GLU A 242 -49.82 26.23 -0.06
C GLU A 242 -50.83 25.50 0.84
N GLU A 243 -50.51 24.42 1.55
CA GLU A 243 -51.51 23.72 2.39
C GLU A 243 -51.14 23.58 3.88
N GLN A 244 -51.83 24.42 4.69
CA GLN A 244 -52.24 24.25 6.11
C GLN A 244 -51.14 24.42 7.18
N GLY A 245 -51.30 25.14 8.30
CA GLY A 245 -52.49 25.69 8.95
C GLY A 245 -52.76 25.04 10.32
N GLU A 246 -52.34 25.72 11.40
CA GLU A 246 -52.80 25.65 12.82
C GLU A 246 -52.34 24.55 13.81
N GLU A 247 -51.89 25.03 14.97
CA GLU A 247 -51.44 24.31 16.18
C GLU A 247 -52.60 23.69 16.99
N LYS A 248 -52.41 22.47 17.51
CA LYS A 248 -53.12 21.96 18.71
C LYS A 248 -52.24 21.02 19.54
N LYS A 249 -52.00 21.39 20.80
CA LYS A 249 -51.31 20.58 21.83
C LYS A 249 -52.14 19.33 22.18
N LEU A 250 -51.54 18.15 22.07
CA LEU A 250 -52.06 16.87 22.58
C LEU A 250 -51.12 16.32 23.68
N LYS A 251 -51.71 15.81 24.76
CA LYS A 251 -51.00 15.09 25.84
C LYS A 251 -50.87 13.62 25.43
N LEU A 252 -49.67 13.06 25.49
CA LEU A 252 -49.38 11.65 25.16
C LEU A 252 -49.91 10.66 26.22
N SER A 253 -50.18 9.44 25.77
CA SER A 253 -50.75 8.32 26.52
C SER A 253 -49.69 7.33 27.02
N GLU A 254 -50.03 6.51 28.02
CA GLU A 254 -49.14 5.53 28.69
C GLU A 254 -48.51 4.46 27.76
N GLU A 255 -49.04 4.28 26.55
CA GLU A 255 -48.51 3.32 25.57
C GLU A 255 -47.24 3.82 24.88
N GLU A 256 -47.10 5.14 24.71
CA GLU A 256 -45.92 5.75 24.08
C GLU A 256 -44.72 5.79 25.03
N ALA A 257 -44.96 5.90 26.34
CA ALA A 257 -43.93 5.82 27.38
C ALA A 257 -43.26 4.43 27.46
N LYS A 258 -44.01 3.34 27.17
CA LYS A 258 -43.46 1.96 27.16
C LYS A 258 -42.58 1.66 25.94
N SER A 259 -42.72 2.44 24.86
CA SER A 259 -41.87 2.30 23.66
C SER A 259 -40.47 2.90 23.83
N LEU A 260 -40.23 3.61 24.94
CA LEU A 260 -39.02 4.39 25.21
C LEU A 260 -38.05 3.72 26.21
N GLU A 261 -38.42 2.57 26.78
CA GLU A 261 -37.52 1.72 27.58
C GLU A 261 -36.31 1.23 26.73
N GLU A 262 -35.13 1.03 27.35
CA GLU A 262 -33.88 0.66 26.66
C GLU A 262 -34.01 -0.62 25.80
N THR A 263 -34.92 -1.52 26.18
CA THR A 263 -35.24 -2.75 25.45
C THR A 263 -36.01 -2.49 24.16
N ASN A 264 -36.77 -1.40 24.10
CA ASN A 264 -37.70 -1.08 23.01
C ASN A 264 -37.24 0.06 22.10
N ASN A 265 -36.25 0.88 22.51
CA ASN A 265 -35.81 2.01 21.69
C ASN A 265 -35.02 1.54 20.44
N PRO A 266 -35.57 1.71 19.23
CA PRO A 266 -34.98 1.20 17.99
C PRO A 266 -33.56 1.70 17.71
N ILE A 267 -33.26 2.92 18.16
CA ILE A 267 -32.01 3.63 17.90
C ILE A 267 -30.89 3.05 18.77
N LEU A 268 -31.17 2.76 20.04
CA LEU A 268 -30.20 2.22 21.00
C LEU A 268 -29.88 0.75 20.74
N ASN A 269 -30.84 0.03 20.15
CA ASN A 269 -30.70 -1.33 19.66
C ASN A 269 -29.93 -1.44 18.33
N GLY A 270 -29.33 -0.35 17.82
CA GLY A 270 -28.52 -0.42 16.60
C GLY A 270 -29.31 -0.81 15.35
N LEU A 271 -30.63 -0.56 15.29
CA LEU A 271 -31.39 -0.87 14.08
C LEU A 271 -30.91 -0.05 12.88
N LEU A 272 -30.46 1.19 13.12
CA LEU A 272 -29.87 2.00 12.06
C LEU A 272 -28.55 1.41 11.55
N THR A 273 -27.69 0.90 12.43
CA THR A 273 -26.41 0.26 12.03
C THR A 273 -26.65 -1.05 11.27
N LYS A 274 -27.71 -1.78 11.63
CA LYS A 274 -28.20 -2.93 10.85
C LYS A 274 -28.67 -2.53 9.45
N ILE A 275 -29.51 -1.50 9.34
CA ILE A 275 -30.01 -1.01 8.03
C ILE A 275 -28.85 -0.54 7.15
N ILE A 276 -27.86 0.15 7.72
CA ILE A 276 -26.67 0.58 7.00
C ILE A 276 -25.89 -0.62 6.47
N TYR A 277 -25.70 -1.65 7.29
CA TYR A 277 -25.05 -2.89 6.88
C TYR A 277 -25.84 -3.61 5.77
N ASP A 278 -27.16 -3.73 5.90
CA ASP A 278 -28.01 -4.37 4.87
C ASP A 278 -27.94 -3.62 3.54
N ASN A 279 -27.96 -2.28 3.56
CA ASN A 279 -27.78 -1.46 2.36
C ASN A 279 -26.35 -1.57 1.80
N ALA A 280 -25.34 -1.66 2.66
CA ALA A 280 -23.95 -1.81 2.26
C ALA A 280 -23.73 -3.15 1.53
N ILE A 281 -24.35 -4.24 1.99
CA ILE A 281 -24.30 -5.55 1.32
C ILE A 281 -24.98 -5.51 -0.04
N GLN A 282 -26.10 -4.79 -0.17
CA GLN A 282 -26.77 -4.65 -1.46
C GLN A 282 -25.86 -3.94 -2.49
N ALA A 283 -25.10 -2.94 -2.04
CA ALA A 283 -24.13 -2.24 -2.88
C ALA A 283 -22.87 -3.08 -3.17
N ILE A 284 -22.30 -3.74 -2.16
CA ILE A 284 -21.04 -4.50 -2.23
C ILE A 284 -21.24 -5.91 -1.66
N SER A 285 -21.78 -6.81 -2.48
CA SER A 285 -22.26 -8.11 -2.00
C SER A 285 -21.18 -9.20 -1.88
N GLN A 286 -20.16 -9.16 -2.75
CA GLN A 286 -19.25 -10.30 -3.00
C GLN A 286 -17.90 -10.26 -2.26
N LYS A 287 -17.59 -9.21 -1.51
CA LYS A 287 -16.29 -9.06 -0.84
C LYS A 287 -16.35 -9.45 0.64
N ILE A 288 -15.54 -10.42 1.05
CA ILE A 288 -15.50 -10.90 2.43
C ILE A 288 -14.76 -9.92 3.32
N GLU A 289 -13.64 -9.36 2.85
CA GLU A 289 -12.83 -8.38 3.57
C GLU A 289 -13.66 -7.16 3.98
N PHE A 290 -14.60 -6.77 3.11
CA PHE A 290 -15.54 -5.70 3.38
C PHE A 290 -16.46 -6.02 4.57
N ARG A 291 -17.03 -7.23 4.61
CA ARG A 291 -17.91 -7.68 5.70
C ARG A 291 -17.15 -7.92 7.02
N LYS A 292 -15.92 -8.46 6.93
CA LYS A 292 -15.02 -8.66 8.08
C LYS A 292 -14.79 -7.37 8.84
N LYS A 293 -14.54 -6.27 8.13
CA LYS A 293 -14.34 -4.95 8.76
C LYS A 293 -15.53 -4.46 9.58
N PHE A 294 -16.78 -4.79 9.23
CA PHE A 294 -17.94 -4.43 10.08
C PHE A 294 -17.92 -5.17 11.42
N ILE A 295 -17.48 -6.43 11.42
CA ILE A 295 -17.30 -7.20 12.64
C ILE A 295 -16.19 -6.58 13.48
N ASP A 296 -15.06 -6.23 12.86
CA ASP A 296 -13.94 -5.57 13.53
C ASP A 296 -14.37 -4.23 14.15
N ILE A 297 -15.18 -3.44 13.43
CA ILE A 297 -15.76 -2.21 13.99
C ILE A 297 -16.67 -2.56 15.18
N TYR A 298 -17.65 -3.47 15.05
CA TYR A 298 -18.54 -3.83 16.15
C TYR A 298 -17.81 -4.32 17.41
N ARG A 299 -16.65 -4.99 17.25
CA ARG A 299 -15.80 -5.48 18.35
C ARG A 299 -15.17 -4.34 19.18
N GLU A 300 -15.06 -3.14 18.62
CA GLU A 300 -14.57 -1.97 19.36
C GLU A 300 -15.60 -1.44 20.38
N PHE A 301 -16.88 -1.78 20.21
CA PHE A 301 -18.02 -1.25 20.99
C PHE A 301 -18.58 -2.30 21.97
N THR A 302 -19.27 -1.87 23.02
CA THR A 302 -19.87 -2.79 24.03
C THR A 302 -21.28 -3.25 23.66
N ASN A 303 -21.65 -4.45 24.11
CA ASN A 303 -22.97 -5.08 23.94
C ASN A 303 -23.40 -5.28 22.46
N THR A 304 -22.46 -5.66 21.59
CA THR A 304 -22.67 -5.82 20.14
C THR A 304 -22.77 -7.26 19.64
N GLU A 305 -22.69 -8.25 20.53
CA GLU A 305 -22.63 -9.69 20.19
C GLU A 305 -23.79 -10.15 19.29
N LYS A 306 -25.03 -9.76 19.63
CA LYS A 306 -26.22 -10.09 18.82
C LYS A 306 -26.13 -9.56 17.38
N HIS A 307 -25.49 -8.41 17.18
CA HIS A 307 -25.30 -7.83 15.85
C HIS A 307 -24.16 -8.50 15.08
N ILE A 308 -23.12 -8.93 15.77
CA ILE A 308 -22.03 -9.72 15.19
C ILE A 308 -22.57 -11.08 14.71
N ASP A 309 -23.38 -11.75 15.52
CA ASP A 309 -24.04 -13.01 15.14
C ASP A 309 -24.93 -12.85 13.90
N TYR A 310 -25.65 -11.73 13.81
CA TYR A 310 -26.43 -11.40 12.63
C TYR A 310 -25.54 -11.28 11.37
N ILE A 311 -24.39 -10.60 11.47
CA ILE A 311 -23.44 -10.51 10.35
C ILE A 311 -22.96 -11.90 9.95
N TYR A 312 -22.56 -12.76 10.89
CA TYR A 312 -22.14 -14.12 10.57
C TYR A 312 -23.23 -14.90 9.83
N GLU A 313 -24.49 -14.77 10.24
CA GLU A 313 -25.59 -15.44 9.57
C GLU A 313 -25.83 -14.90 8.15
N THR A 314 -25.68 -13.60 7.93
CA THR A 314 -25.73 -13.03 6.57
C THR A 314 -24.59 -13.54 5.69
N ILE A 315 -23.37 -13.67 6.23
CA ILE A 315 -22.23 -14.24 5.48
C ILE A 315 -22.52 -15.71 5.14
N ARG A 316 -23.06 -16.48 6.10
CA ARG A 316 -23.43 -17.88 5.89
C ARG A 316 -24.49 -18.05 4.80
N ARG A 317 -25.48 -17.16 4.76
CA ARG A 317 -26.57 -17.18 3.77
C ARG A 317 -26.09 -16.74 2.39
N ASP A 318 -25.40 -15.60 2.31
CA ASP A 318 -25.09 -14.93 1.05
C ASP A 318 -23.84 -15.51 0.37
N MET A 319 -22.87 -16.03 1.14
CA MET A 319 -21.56 -16.47 0.66
C MET A 319 -21.30 -17.96 0.94
N ASN A 320 -22.34 -18.77 0.89
CA ASN A 320 -22.26 -20.19 1.21
C ASN A 320 -21.31 -21.00 0.31
N GLN A 321 -21.12 -20.57 -0.94
CA GLN A 321 -20.24 -21.17 -1.94
C GLN A 321 -18.79 -20.67 -1.88
N VAL A 322 -18.51 -19.58 -1.16
CA VAL A 322 -17.18 -18.95 -1.19
C VAL A 322 -16.27 -19.60 -0.12
N PRO A 323 -15.15 -20.23 -0.51
CA PRO A 323 -14.28 -20.93 0.43
C PRO A 323 -13.76 -20.06 1.57
N ALA A 324 -13.28 -18.87 1.25
CA ALA A 324 -12.76 -17.92 2.25
C ALA A 324 -13.81 -17.46 3.27
N ALA A 325 -15.10 -17.44 2.90
CA ALA A 325 -16.18 -17.08 3.83
C ALA A 325 -16.45 -18.20 4.83
N ARG A 326 -16.44 -19.46 4.35
CA ARG A 326 -16.59 -20.63 5.21
C ARG A 326 -15.42 -20.79 6.16
N ALA A 327 -14.19 -20.61 5.70
CA ALA A 327 -13.01 -20.62 6.56
C ALA A 327 -13.11 -19.56 7.68
N TYR A 328 -13.49 -18.33 7.34
CA TYR A 328 -13.67 -17.28 8.34
C TYR A 328 -14.79 -17.59 9.35
N LEU A 329 -15.91 -18.17 8.91
CA LEU A 329 -16.97 -18.61 9.81
C LEU A 329 -16.47 -19.71 10.76
N SER A 330 -15.64 -20.63 10.29
CA SER A 330 -15.05 -21.67 11.13
C SER A 330 -14.08 -21.11 12.16
N GLU A 331 -13.28 -20.11 11.80
CA GLU A 331 -12.31 -19.47 12.70
C GLU A 331 -12.95 -18.61 13.81
N ARG A 332 -14.23 -18.26 13.69
CA ARG A 332 -14.92 -17.36 14.65
C ARG A 332 -14.89 -17.86 16.09
N HIS A 333 -14.87 -19.18 16.30
CA HIS A 333 -14.90 -19.79 17.65
C HIS A 333 -13.60 -19.57 18.43
N LEU A 334 -12.50 -19.21 17.75
CA LEU A 334 -11.22 -18.91 18.36
C LEU A 334 -11.10 -17.46 18.84
N PHE A 335 -12.08 -16.63 18.53
CA PHE A 335 -12.14 -15.26 19.03
C PHE A 335 -12.99 -15.20 20.30
N VAL A 336 -12.48 -14.52 21.32
CA VAL A 336 -13.26 -14.16 22.51
C VAL A 336 -13.58 -12.68 22.47
N ALA A 337 -14.85 -12.35 22.72
CA ALA A 337 -15.31 -10.97 22.78
C ALA A 337 -14.72 -10.23 23.98
N ARG A 338 -14.64 -8.91 23.87
CA ARG A 338 -14.20 -7.99 24.92
C ARG A 338 -15.07 -8.18 26.18
N ASN A 339 -14.52 -8.79 27.23
CA ASN A 339 -15.17 -8.80 28.54
C ASN A 339 -14.94 -7.47 29.26
N GLU A 340 -16.00 -6.89 29.83
CA GLU A 340 -15.93 -5.71 30.68
C GLU A 340 -14.98 -5.99 31.87
N GLY A 341 -13.77 -5.43 31.84
CA GLY A 341 -12.87 -5.40 33.00
C GLY A 341 -11.41 -5.81 32.79
N LYS A 342 -10.99 -6.29 31.61
CA LYS A 342 -9.56 -6.48 31.31
C LYS A 342 -9.19 -5.75 30.03
N GLY A 343 -8.22 -4.86 30.16
CA GLY A 343 -7.74 -4.01 29.07
C GLY A 343 -6.99 -4.78 28.00
N GLU A 344 -6.92 -4.12 26.84
CA GLU A 344 -6.16 -4.44 25.61
C GLU A 344 -6.79 -5.53 24.72
N HIS A 345 -7.41 -5.03 23.64
CA HIS A 345 -7.80 -5.69 22.38
C HIS A 345 -8.65 -6.98 22.44
N GLY A 346 -9.56 -7.14 21.48
CA GLY A 346 -10.26 -8.41 21.28
C GLY A 346 -9.28 -9.42 20.69
N ASP A 347 -8.58 -10.14 21.55
CA ASP A 347 -7.52 -11.05 21.13
C ASP A 347 -8.05 -12.46 20.88
N TYR A 348 -7.40 -13.16 19.94
CA TYR A 348 -7.57 -14.60 19.79
C TYR A 348 -7.29 -15.29 21.12
N ILE A 349 -8.03 -16.36 21.43
CA ILE A 349 -7.80 -17.16 22.63
C ILE A 349 -6.32 -17.59 22.63
N SER A 350 -5.59 -17.21 23.67
CA SER A 350 -4.21 -17.63 23.83
C SER A 350 -4.14 -19.16 23.88
N VAL A 351 -3.14 -19.74 23.23
CA VAL A 351 -2.95 -21.21 23.18
C VAL A 351 -2.82 -21.82 24.59
N SER A 352 -2.40 -21.02 25.57
CA SER A 352 -2.26 -21.42 26.97
C SER A 352 -3.58 -21.43 27.75
N ASP A 353 -4.68 -20.90 27.19
CA ASP A 353 -5.99 -20.89 27.84
C ASP A 353 -6.70 -22.25 27.65
N PRO A 354 -7.17 -22.91 28.72
CA PRO A 354 -7.96 -24.13 28.62
C PRO A 354 -9.20 -24.03 27.71
N ALA A 355 -9.75 -22.83 27.49
CA ALA A 355 -10.86 -22.58 26.57
C ALA A 355 -10.49 -22.75 25.09
N PHE A 356 -9.20 -22.76 24.75
CA PHE A 356 -8.69 -22.91 23.39
C PHE A 356 -9.03 -24.28 22.79
N ILE A 357 -8.88 -25.36 23.57
CA ILE A 357 -9.07 -26.74 23.06
C ILE A 357 -10.53 -27.00 22.64
N PRO A 358 -11.55 -26.64 23.45
CA PRO A 358 -12.95 -26.73 23.02
C PRO A 358 -13.28 -25.86 21.80
N ALA A 359 -12.72 -24.64 21.72
CA ALA A 359 -12.91 -23.74 20.60
C ALA A 359 -12.31 -24.30 19.30
N LEU A 360 -11.08 -24.81 19.36
CA LEU A 360 -10.40 -25.44 18.23
C LEU A 360 -11.20 -26.64 17.70
N ARG A 361 -11.74 -27.47 18.59
CA ARG A 361 -12.57 -28.61 18.20
C ARG A 361 -13.82 -28.18 17.44
N LYS A 362 -14.50 -27.11 17.86
CA LYS A 362 -15.65 -26.55 17.13
C LYS A 362 -15.25 -26.02 15.76
N CYS A 363 -14.08 -25.37 15.64
CA CYS A 363 -13.56 -24.93 14.35
C CYS A 363 -13.37 -26.11 13.40
N VAL A 364 -12.73 -27.18 13.88
CA VAL A 364 -12.48 -28.41 13.12
C VAL A 364 -13.79 -29.04 12.64
N GLU A 365 -14.81 -29.13 13.51
CA GLU A 365 -16.12 -29.66 13.15
C GLU A 365 -16.80 -28.81 12.04
N GLU A 366 -16.69 -27.48 12.10
CA GLU A 366 -17.23 -26.61 11.05
C GLU A 366 -16.43 -26.69 9.73
N TYR A 367 -15.10 -26.80 9.77
CA TYR A 367 -14.28 -27.03 8.59
C TYR A 367 -14.59 -28.37 7.92
N GLU A 368 -14.76 -29.44 8.72
CA GLU A 368 -15.15 -30.76 8.20
C GLU A 368 -16.54 -30.72 7.56
N SER A 369 -17.49 -29.99 8.15
CA SER A 369 -18.80 -29.73 7.53
C SER A 369 -18.65 -28.97 6.21
N ALA A 370 -17.83 -27.92 6.18
CA ALA A 370 -17.62 -27.11 4.99
C ALA A 370 -16.95 -27.90 3.86
N LEU A 371 -16.04 -28.84 4.17
CA LEU A 371 -15.42 -29.75 3.21
C LEU A 371 -16.36 -30.82 2.64
N ASN A 372 -17.48 -31.09 3.32
CA ASN A 372 -18.54 -31.95 2.79
C ASN A 372 -19.47 -31.17 1.87
N ASP A 373 -19.79 -29.93 2.22
CA ASP A 373 -20.61 -29.04 1.41
C ASP A 373 -19.89 -28.58 0.13
N LEU A 374 -18.60 -28.26 0.23
CA LEU A 374 -17.76 -27.74 -0.85
C LEU A 374 -16.50 -28.61 -1.03
N PRO A 375 -16.50 -29.60 -1.93
CA PRO A 375 -15.35 -30.46 -2.19
C PRO A 375 -14.26 -29.77 -3.05
N GLY A 376 -14.10 -28.45 -2.97
CA GLY A 376 -13.11 -27.68 -3.72
C GLY A 376 -11.70 -27.78 -3.11
N SER A 377 -10.67 -27.62 -3.95
CA SER A 377 -9.26 -27.63 -3.50
C SER A 377 -8.94 -26.45 -2.58
N GLU A 378 -9.55 -25.29 -2.81
CA GLU A 378 -9.31 -24.07 -2.03
C GLU A 378 -9.74 -24.19 -0.56
N MET A 379 -10.86 -24.87 -0.28
CA MET A 379 -11.30 -25.11 1.11
C MET A 379 -10.31 -26.00 1.87
N SER A 380 -9.78 -27.02 1.19
CA SER A 380 -8.76 -27.90 1.75
C SER A 380 -7.45 -27.15 2.03
N GLU A 381 -7.05 -26.25 1.13
CA GLU A 381 -5.89 -25.35 1.32
C GLU A 381 -6.05 -24.49 2.56
N LEU A 382 -7.17 -23.78 2.70
CA LEU A 382 -7.43 -22.93 3.86
C LEU A 382 -7.48 -23.71 5.16
N TYR A 383 -8.07 -24.91 5.16
CA TYR A 383 -8.12 -25.75 6.36
C TYR A 383 -6.74 -26.29 6.75
N ILE A 384 -5.92 -26.68 5.78
CA ILE A 384 -4.55 -27.15 6.03
C ILE A 384 -3.66 -26.01 6.50
N GLU A 385 -3.75 -24.84 5.89
CA GLU A 385 -3.03 -23.63 6.32
C GLU A 385 -3.40 -23.27 7.77
N PHE A 386 -4.68 -23.32 8.11
CA PHE A 386 -5.16 -23.15 9.48
C PHE A 386 -4.52 -24.15 10.45
N ILE A 387 -4.54 -25.45 10.14
CA ILE A 387 -3.94 -26.49 11.01
C ILE A 387 -2.42 -26.28 11.15
N LEU A 388 -1.72 -25.98 10.05
CA LEU A 388 -0.27 -25.78 10.05
C LEU A 388 0.13 -24.54 10.85
N ASN A 389 -0.59 -23.42 10.72
CA ASN A 389 -0.37 -22.22 11.52
C ASN A 389 -0.46 -22.54 13.01
N TRP A 390 -1.54 -23.20 13.46
CA TRP A 390 -1.68 -23.60 14.86
C TRP A 390 -0.65 -24.63 15.31
N HIS A 391 -0.19 -25.51 14.42
CA HIS A 391 0.88 -26.46 14.73
C HIS A 391 2.22 -25.76 15.02
N THR A 392 2.53 -24.65 14.34
CA THR A 392 3.74 -23.86 14.60
C THR A 392 3.67 -23.10 15.92
N ILE A 393 2.49 -22.57 16.26
CA ILE A 393 2.27 -21.75 17.47
C ILE A 393 2.13 -22.61 18.72
N ALA A 394 1.56 -23.82 18.59
CA ALA A 394 1.39 -24.74 19.71
C ALA A 394 2.72 -24.98 20.43
N GLY A 395 2.77 -24.77 21.75
CA GLY A 395 3.92 -25.14 22.58
C GLY A 395 3.79 -26.55 23.16
N GLU A 396 2.56 -26.96 23.46
CA GLU A 396 2.25 -28.21 24.15
C GLU A 396 2.39 -29.45 23.25
N GLU A 397 3.09 -30.48 23.76
CA GLU A 397 3.37 -31.71 23.00
C GLU A 397 2.09 -32.48 22.62
N ASN A 398 1.11 -32.55 23.52
CA ASN A 398 -0.15 -33.25 23.27
C ASN A 398 -1.00 -32.56 22.19
N LEU A 399 -1.02 -31.22 22.18
CA LEU A 399 -1.71 -30.43 21.17
C LEU A 399 -1.03 -30.56 19.80
N LYS A 400 0.31 -30.51 19.77
CA LYS A 400 1.08 -30.79 18.54
C LYS A 400 0.79 -32.19 17.98
N LEU A 401 0.72 -33.20 18.84
CA LEU A 401 0.41 -34.56 18.42
C LEU A 401 -1.01 -34.68 17.85
N TYR A 402 -1.98 -34.00 18.46
CA TYR A 402 -3.36 -33.94 17.95
C TYR A 402 -3.40 -33.27 16.57
N LEU A 403 -2.83 -32.07 16.44
CA LEU A 403 -2.78 -31.33 15.18
C LEU A 403 -2.02 -32.11 14.10
N THR A 404 -0.98 -32.83 14.49
CA THR A 404 -0.22 -33.70 13.57
C THR A 404 -1.09 -34.82 13.00
N LYS A 405 -1.81 -35.54 13.87
CA LYS A 405 -2.72 -36.60 13.45
C LYS A 405 -3.88 -36.06 12.61
N LEU A 406 -4.37 -34.87 12.96
CA LEU A 406 -5.42 -34.19 12.22
C LEU A 406 -4.95 -33.83 10.81
N ALA A 407 -3.80 -33.16 10.67
CA ALA A 407 -3.20 -32.84 9.38
C ALA A 407 -2.98 -34.09 8.51
N GLN A 408 -2.42 -35.17 9.06
CA GLN A 408 -2.25 -36.42 8.30
C GLN A 408 -3.57 -37.01 7.83
N ARG A 409 -4.63 -36.91 8.63
CA ARG A 409 -5.98 -37.37 8.26
C ARG A 409 -6.57 -36.50 7.15
N THR A 410 -6.41 -35.18 7.23
CA THR A 410 -6.95 -34.24 6.24
C THR A 410 -6.23 -34.38 4.90
N PHE A 411 -4.91 -34.48 4.88
CA PHE A 411 -4.15 -34.76 3.64
C PHE A 411 -4.59 -36.06 2.97
N LYS A 412 -4.74 -37.16 3.73
CA LYS A 412 -5.25 -38.44 3.20
C LYS A 412 -6.68 -38.34 2.69
N ALA A 413 -7.53 -37.54 3.34
CA ALA A 413 -8.90 -37.31 2.88
C ALA A 413 -8.92 -36.52 1.57
N CYS A 414 -8.05 -35.52 1.41
CA CYS A 414 -7.87 -34.78 0.16
C CYS A 414 -7.34 -35.66 -0.97
N GLU A 415 -6.40 -36.57 -0.66
CA GLU A 415 -5.88 -37.56 -1.62
C GLU A 415 -6.99 -38.45 -2.17
N LYS A 416 -7.88 -38.95 -1.30
CA LYS A 416 -9.02 -39.79 -1.71
C LYS A 416 -10.06 -39.06 -2.55
N LYS A 417 -10.22 -37.75 -2.34
CA LYS A 417 -11.17 -36.91 -3.10
C LYS A 417 -10.59 -36.39 -4.42
N SER A 418 -9.32 -36.70 -4.74
CA SER A 418 -8.59 -36.25 -5.94
C SER A 418 -8.54 -34.72 -6.13
N SER A 419 -8.81 -33.96 -5.06
CA SER A 419 -8.86 -32.49 -5.05
C SER A 419 -7.55 -31.87 -4.52
N LEU A 420 -6.40 -32.40 -4.95
CA LEU A 420 -5.09 -31.91 -4.53
C LEU A 420 -4.53 -30.92 -5.56
N SER A 421 -4.53 -29.65 -5.18
CA SER A 421 -3.77 -28.59 -5.83
C SER A 421 -2.27 -28.76 -5.63
N LYS A 422 -1.50 -28.07 -6.48
CA LYS A 422 -0.04 -27.98 -6.41
C LYS A 422 0.44 -27.58 -5.01
N LYS A 423 -0.15 -26.53 -4.43
CA LYS A 423 0.22 -25.99 -3.10
C LYS A 423 0.04 -27.04 -2.00
N LEU A 424 -1.05 -27.81 -2.05
CA LEU A 424 -1.33 -28.86 -1.07
C LEU A 424 -0.28 -29.98 -1.06
N TYR A 425 0.21 -30.40 -2.24
CA TYR A 425 1.29 -31.38 -2.30
C TYR A 425 2.59 -30.81 -1.72
N GLU A 426 2.90 -29.55 -2.01
CA GLU A 426 4.09 -28.86 -1.47
C GLU A 426 4.02 -28.80 0.06
N ASP A 427 2.91 -28.30 0.62
CA ASP A 427 2.68 -28.23 2.07
C ASP A 427 2.72 -29.61 2.74
N TRP A 428 2.13 -30.63 2.10
CA TRP A 428 2.15 -32.00 2.63
C TRP A 428 3.57 -32.56 2.70
N THR A 429 4.37 -32.35 1.65
CA THR A 429 5.75 -32.85 1.59
C THR A 429 6.62 -32.17 2.63
N GLN A 430 6.53 -30.85 2.77
CA GLN A 430 7.26 -30.10 3.80
C GLN A 430 6.87 -30.54 5.21
N PHE A 431 5.57 -30.75 5.45
CA PHE A 431 5.07 -31.24 6.74
C PHE A 431 5.61 -32.64 7.09
N ILE A 432 5.65 -33.58 6.14
CA ILE A 432 6.22 -34.91 6.36
C ILE A 432 7.75 -34.82 6.57
N MET A 433 8.44 -33.97 5.80
CA MET A 433 9.88 -33.77 5.97
C MET A 433 10.23 -33.28 7.38
N ASN A 434 9.42 -32.37 7.95
CA ASN A 434 9.59 -31.92 9.33
C ASN A 434 9.40 -33.05 10.36
N GLN A 435 8.65 -34.09 10.03
CA GLN A 435 8.46 -35.29 10.86
C GLN A 435 9.57 -36.35 10.67
N LYS A 436 10.54 -36.10 9.78
CA LYS A 436 11.65 -36.99 9.44
C LYS A 436 11.24 -38.34 8.83
N ASP A 437 10.04 -38.42 8.24
CA ASP A 437 9.56 -39.63 7.54
C ASP A 437 9.82 -39.52 6.03
N PHE A 438 11.08 -39.75 5.65
CA PHE A 438 11.57 -39.52 4.28
C PHE A 438 10.97 -40.47 3.23
N GLU A 439 10.63 -41.70 3.60
CA GLU A 439 10.02 -42.67 2.67
C GLU A 439 8.61 -42.28 2.26
N LYS A 440 7.79 -41.82 3.22
CA LYS A 440 6.45 -41.32 2.90
C LYS A 440 6.51 -40.03 2.11
N ALA A 441 7.46 -39.14 2.42
CA ALA A 441 7.67 -37.91 1.66
C ALA A 441 7.99 -38.23 0.20
N LYS A 442 8.88 -39.19 -0.07
CA LYS A 442 9.24 -39.62 -1.43
C LYS A 442 8.02 -40.11 -2.22
N ASN A 443 7.19 -40.95 -1.59
CA ASN A 443 5.96 -41.47 -2.22
C ASN A 443 4.96 -40.35 -2.55
N VAL A 444 4.81 -39.35 -1.68
CA VAL A 444 3.91 -38.20 -1.92
C VAL A 444 4.44 -37.33 -3.06
N VAL A 445 5.73 -37.04 -3.09
CA VAL A 445 6.36 -36.27 -4.18
C VAL A 445 6.21 -37.00 -5.52
N GLU A 446 6.47 -38.30 -5.58
CA GLU A 446 6.32 -39.09 -6.81
C GLU A 446 4.87 -39.10 -7.33
N LYS A 447 3.89 -39.08 -6.44
CA LYS A 447 2.47 -38.94 -6.81
C LYS A 447 2.14 -37.52 -7.28
N GLY A 448 2.63 -36.49 -6.58
CA GLY A 448 2.43 -35.08 -6.93
C GLY A 448 3.05 -34.73 -8.28
N LEU A 449 4.21 -35.28 -8.62
CA LEU A 449 4.85 -35.08 -9.93
C LEU A 449 4.17 -35.85 -11.07
N LYS A 450 3.41 -36.92 -10.77
CA LYS A 450 2.58 -37.59 -11.79
C LYS A 450 1.40 -36.73 -12.21
N THR A 451 0.81 -35.99 -11.27
CA THR A 451 -0.35 -35.13 -11.50
C THR A 451 0.05 -33.72 -11.95
N HIS A 452 1.08 -33.13 -11.34
CA HIS A 452 1.54 -31.75 -11.55
C HIS A 452 3.03 -31.70 -11.85
N LYS A 453 3.41 -31.93 -13.12
CA LYS A 453 4.82 -31.95 -13.57
C LYS A 453 5.50 -30.58 -13.54
N ASP A 454 4.71 -29.51 -13.48
CA ASP A 454 5.18 -28.13 -13.57
C ASP A 454 5.62 -27.55 -12.21
N SER A 455 5.45 -28.27 -11.09
CA SER A 455 5.86 -27.75 -9.78
C SER A 455 7.38 -27.85 -9.56
N SER A 456 8.03 -26.68 -9.50
CA SER A 456 9.44 -26.56 -9.15
C SER A 456 9.76 -27.04 -7.73
N LEU A 457 8.91 -26.73 -6.75
CA LEU A 457 9.14 -27.09 -5.35
C LEU A 457 9.04 -28.60 -5.13
N LEU A 458 8.10 -29.29 -5.79
CA LEU A 458 8.01 -30.75 -5.73
C LEU A 458 9.25 -31.43 -6.32
N TRP A 459 9.79 -30.90 -7.41
CA TRP A 459 11.06 -31.38 -7.97
C TRP A 459 12.23 -31.16 -7.00
N LEU A 460 12.31 -29.99 -6.34
CA LEU A 460 13.33 -29.72 -5.33
C LEU A 460 13.22 -30.69 -4.14
N PHE A 461 12.02 -30.96 -3.63
CA PHE A 461 11.82 -31.93 -2.56
C PHE A 461 12.22 -33.35 -2.99
N LYS A 462 11.93 -33.75 -4.24
CA LYS A 462 12.40 -35.05 -4.78
C LYS A 462 13.91 -35.18 -4.72
N ILE A 463 14.62 -34.10 -5.04
CA ILE A 463 16.08 -34.08 -5.11
C ILE A 463 16.67 -34.17 -3.70
N GLN A 464 16.15 -33.38 -2.76
CA GLN A 464 16.57 -33.41 -1.35
C GLN A 464 16.39 -34.80 -0.71
N LEU A 465 15.39 -35.56 -1.14
CA LEU A 465 15.09 -36.92 -0.64
C LEU A 465 15.85 -38.04 -1.38
N SER A 466 16.64 -37.71 -2.40
CA SER A 466 17.34 -38.69 -3.25
C SER A 466 18.84 -38.74 -2.96
N ASP A 467 19.43 -39.92 -3.13
CA ASP A 467 20.88 -40.13 -3.03
C ASP A 467 21.64 -39.30 -4.06
N THR A 468 22.86 -38.86 -3.71
CA THR A 468 23.72 -37.97 -4.53
C THR A 468 23.88 -38.42 -5.98
N ASP A 469 23.94 -39.73 -6.20
CA ASP A 469 24.14 -40.32 -7.54
C ASP A 469 22.88 -40.23 -8.43
N ALA A 470 21.70 -40.17 -7.82
CA ALA A 470 20.41 -40.05 -8.51
C ALA A 470 20.00 -38.59 -8.77
N GLN A 471 20.54 -37.64 -8.00
CA GLN A 471 20.20 -36.21 -8.08
C GLN A 471 20.43 -35.64 -9.48
N SER A 472 21.54 -36.00 -10.15
CA SER A 472 21.88 -35.53 -11.50
C SER A 472 20.78 -35.85 -12.54
N LYS A 473 20.22 -37.07 -12.49
CA LYS A 473 19.15 -37.53 -13.39
C LYS A 473 17.83 -36.86 -13.06
N ILE A 474 17.56 -36.62 -11.77
CA ILE A 474 16.31 -35.99 -11.32
C ILE A 474 16.29 -34.50 -11.70
N TYR A 475 17.41 -33.78 -11.56
CA TYR A 475 17.53 -32.41 -12.08
C TYR A 475 17.30 -32.37 -13.60
N ALA A 476 17.90 -33.31 -14.35
CA ALA A 476 17.69 -33.36 -15.80
C ALA A 476 16.21 -33.54 -16.18
N GLN A 477 15.47 -34.40 -15.46
CA GLN A 477 14.04 -34.62 -15.64
C GLN A 477 13.17 -33.44 -15.19
N GLY A 478 13.53 -32.80 -14.08
CA GLY A 478 12.82 -31.63 -13.56
C GLY A 478 12.95 -30.42 -14.48
N LEU A 479 14.15 -30.20 -15.02
CA LEU A 479 14.42 -29.13 -15.98
C LEU A 479 13.81 -29.40 -17.37
N GLU A 480 13.61 -30.68 -17.75
CA GLU A 480 12.83 -31.03 -18.95
C GLU A 480 11.33 -30.77 -18.76
N SER A 481 10.82 -30.93 -17.54
CA SER A 481 9.41 -30.76 -17.24
C SER A 481 9.04 -29.29 -17.00
N ASN A 482 9.89 -28.53 -16.31
CA ASN A 482 9.69 -27.10 -16.06
C ASN A 482 11.00 -26.31 -16.31
N PRO A 483 11.26 -25.94 -17.57
CA PRO A 483 12.47 -25.21 -17.93
C PRO A 483 12.46 -23.72 -17.54
N GLU A 484 11.29 -23.16 -17.18
CA GLU A 484 11.11 -21.73 -16.90
C GLU A 484 11.30 -21.36 -15.42
N SER A 485 11.54 -22.33 -14.54
CA SER A 485 11.67 -22.05 -13.11
C SER A 485 13.08 -21.61 -12.71
N LEU A 486 13.23 -20.34 -12.33
CA LEU A 486 14.47 -19.79 -11.78
C LEU A 486 14.95 -20.58 -10.54
N LEU A 487 14.03 -20.99 -9.67
CA LEU A 487 14.34 -21.73 -8.43
C LEU A 487 14.96 -23.11 -8.68
N LEU A 488 14.57 -23.79 -9.76
CA LEU A 488 15.21 -25.06 -10.13
C LEU A 488 16.63 -24.83 -10.64
N TRP A 489 16.83 -23.79 -11.44
CA TRP A 489 18.13 -23.46 -12.00
C TRP A 489 19.13 -22.96 -10.95
N THR A 490 18.68 -22.18 -9.96
CA THR A 490 19.52 -21.77 -8.82
C THR A 490 19.95 -22.97 -8.00
N SER A 491 19.02 -23.85 -7.64
CA SER A 491 19.37 -25.06 -6.88
C SER A 491 20.28 -26.00 -7.68
N TYR A 492 20.06 -26.13 -9.00
CA TYR A 492 20.93 -26.95 -9.85
C TYR A 492 22.35 -26.39 -9.94
N LYS A 493 22.48 -25.06 -10.07
CA LYS A 493 23.77 -24.37 -9.99
C LYS A 493 24.47 -24.69 -8.67
N ASP A 494 23.79 -24.47 -7.54
CA ASP A 494 24.37 -24.68 -6.21
C ASP A 494 24.78 -26.14 -6.00
N TRP A 495 23.99 -27.08 -6.50
CA TRP A 495 24.34 -28.50 -6.48
C TRP A 495 25.62 -28.79 -7.29
N ILE A 496 25.76 -28.25 -8.50
CA ILE A 496 26.99 -28.44 -9.29
C ILE A 496 28.21 -27.90 -8.53
N PHE A 497 28.11 -26.72 -7.92
CA PHE A 497 29.21 -26.14 -7.14
C PHE A 497 29.55 -26.98 -5.89
N ASP A 498 28.56 -27.44 -5.13
CA ASP A 498 28.75 -28.31 -3.96
C ASP A 498 29.46 -29.63 -4.34
N GLN A 499 29.10 -30.23 -5.47
CA GLN A 499 29.79 -31.43 -5.96
C GLN A 499 31.22 -31.13 -6.45
N CYS A 500 31.47 -29.95 -7.01
CA CYS A 500 32.82 -29.52 -7.38
C CYS A 500 33.70 -29.34 -6.14
N GLU A 501 33.18 -28.72 -5.07
CA GLU A 501 33.89 -28.53 -3.80
C GLU A 501 34.20 -29.86 -3.12
N LYS A 502 33.26 -30.81 -3.17
CA LYS A 502 33.45 -32.17 -2.63
C LYS A 502 34.34 -33.07 -3.49
N LYS A 503 34.79 -32.61 -4.67
CA LYS A 503 35.59 -33.35 -5.67
C LYS A 503 34.97 -34.70 -6.10
N THR A 504 33.65 -34.81 -6.02
CA THR A 504 32.93 -36.04 -6.39
C THR A 504 32.74 -36.18 -7.90
N LEU A 505 32.70 -35.06 -8.62
CA LEU A 505 32.58 -35.01 -10.08
C LEU A 505 33.91 -34.63 -10.74
N ASN A 506 34.21 -35.27 -11.88
CA ASN A 506 35.38 -34.92 -12.69
C ASN A 506 35.19 -33.58 -13.43
N THR A 507 36.29 -32.93 -13.79
CA THR A 507 36.29 -31.66 -14.55
C THR A 507 35.59 -31.78 -15.91
N GLU A 508 35.68 -32.94 -16.56
CA GLU A 508 35.00 -33.23 -17.84
C GLU A 508 33.49 -33.46 -17.66
N GLU A 509 33.08 -34.07 -16.55
CA GLU A 509 31.66 -34.35 -16.28
C GLU A 509 30.92 -33.06 -15.96
N THR A 510 31.55 -32.16 -15.18
CA THR A 510 31.04 -30.83 -14.84
C THR A 510 30.94 -29.91 -16.06
N ASP A 511 31.94 -29.93 -16.94
CA ASP A 511 31.90 -29.25 -18.25
C ASP A 511 30.71 -29.73 -19.09
N SER A 512 30.48 -31.05 -19.13
CA SER A 512 29.37 -31.64 -19.88
C SER A 512 28.00 -31.24 -19.33
N LEU A 513 27.86 -31.10 -18.00
CA LEU A 513 26.61 -30.71 -17.34
C LEU A 513 26.30 -29.23 -17.61
N PHE A 514 27.28 -28.34 -17.43
CA PHE A 514 27.10 -26.92 -17.74
C PHE A 514 26.86 -26.67 -19.24
N SER A 515 27.54 -27.41 -20.13
CA SER A 515 27.29 -27.32 -21.57
C SER A 515 25.85 -27.71 -21.90
N LYS A 516 25.35 -28.84 -21.38
CA LYS A 516 23.95 -29.27 -21.58
C LYS A 516 22.95 -28.27 -20.99
N ALA A 517 23.26 -27.67 -19.84
CA ALA A 517 22.44 -26.63 -19.24
C ALA A 517 22.37 -25.36 -20.12
N CYS A 518 23.51 -24.93 -20.65
CA CYS A 518 23.59 -23.78 -21.56
C CYS A 518 22.83 -24.04 -22.87
N ASP A 519 22.96 -25.24 -23.44
CA ASP A 519 22.24 -25.63 -24.66
C ASP A 519 20.73 -25.61 -24.41
N ARG A 520 20.27 -26.16 -23.27
CA ARG A 520 18.86 -26.15 -22.87
C ARG A 520 18.31 -24.73 -22.72
N VAL A 521 19.00 -23.86 -21.99
CA VAL A 521 18.54 -22.47 -21.82
C VAL A 521 18.58 -21.68 -23.12
N THR A 522 19.51 -21.99 -24.01
CA THR A 522 19.58 -21.37 -25.34
C THR A 522 18.44 -21.84 -26.25
N MET A 523 17.99 -23.08 -26.11
CA MET A 523 16.86 -23.66 -26.86
C MET A 523 15.49 -23.16 -26.41
N LEU A 524 15.37 -22.45 -25.27
CA LEU A 524 14.09 -21.90 -24.81
C LEU A 524 13.57 -20.70 -25.64
N LEU A 525 14.19 -20.41 -26.80
CA LEU A 525 13.76 -19.39 -27.76
C LEU A 525 13.71 -19.98 -29.19
N PRO A 526 12.78 -19.52 -30.07
CA PRO A 526 12.16 -18.19 -30.09
C PRO A 526 10.62 -18.22 -30.07
N SER A 527 9.97 -17.61 -29.08
CA SER A 527 8.58 -17.16 -29.25
C SER A 527 8.47 -15.67 -28.95
N MET A 528 7.95 -14.93 -29.94
CA MET A 528 7.80 -13.48 -29.97
C MET A 528 6.68 -12.95 -29.05
N THR A 529 6.37 -13.63 -27.95
CA THR A 529 5.25 -13.24 -27.08
C THR A 529 5.66 -13.33 -25.62
N ALA A 530 5.62 -12.15 -24.99
CA ALA A 530 5.79 -11.83 -23.58
C ALA A 530 7.22 -11.61 -23.10
N GLU A 531 7.48 -10.35 -22.75
CA GLU A 531 8.56 -9.87 -21.89
C GLU A 531 8.67 -10.76 -20.64
N SER A 532 9.76 -11.53 -20.50
CA SER A 532 10.00 -12.36 -19.30
C SER A 532 11.37 -12.01 -18.72
N ALA A 533 11.41 -11.08 -17.76
CA ALA A 533 12.63 -10.74 -17.00
C ALA A 533 13.31 -12.02 -16.46
N ASP A 534 12.53 -12.93 -15.92
CA ASP A 534 12.98 -14.17 -15.26
C ASP A 534 13.75 -15.14 -16.18
N ARG A 535 13.41 -15.23 -17.49
CA ARG A 535 14.11 -16.13 -18.42
C ARG A 535 15.49 -15.61 -18.81
N ASN A 536 15.62 -14.29 -18.94
CA ASN A 536 16.93 -13.65 -19.12
C ASN A 536 17.77 -13.80 -17.85
N GLU A 537 17.17 -13.71 -16.67
CA GLU A 537 17.84 -13.96 -15.38
C GLU A 537 18.37 -15.39 -15.27
N ILE A 538 17.57 -16.41 -15.63
CA ILE A 538 18.02 -17.81 -15.68
C ILE A 538 19.27 -17.96 -16.55
N ARG A 539 19.24 -17.34 -17.73
CA ARG A 539 20.34 -17.40 -18.67
C ARG A 539 21.59 -16.73 -18.13
N ILE A 540 21.45 -15.52 -17.60
CA ILE A 540 22.54 -14.79 -16.96
C ILE A 540 23.13 -15.64 -15.84
N LEU A 541 22.29 -16.25 -15.01
CA LEU A 541 22.71 -17.06 -13.88
C LEU A 541 23.56 -18.26 -14.32
N ILE A 542 23.10 -19.07 -15.27
CA ILE A 542 23.83 -20.29 -15.67
C ILE A 542 25.09 -19.94 -16.45
N GLN A 543 24.98 -19.01 -17.41
CA GLN A 543 26.12 -18.65 -18.25
C GLN A 543 27.21 -17.98 -17.40
N SER A 544 26.85 -17.07 -16.48
CA SER A 544 27.83 -16.47 -15.55
C SER A 544 28.47 -17.52 -14.65
N SER A 545 27.67 -18.42 -14.07
CA SER A 545 28.15 -19.47 -13.17
C SER A 545 29.10 -20.44 -13.85
N TYR A 546 28.85 -20.77 -15.13
CA TYR A 546 29.74 -21.66 -15.89
C TYR A 546 31.11 -21.02 -16.14
N VAL A 547 31.15 -19.73 -16.47
CA VAL A 547 32.41 -19.00 -16.66
C VAL A 547 33.14 -18.81 -15.31
N GLU A 548 32.40 -18.55 -14.22
CA GLU A 548 32.97 -18.51 -12.87
C GLU A 548 33.59 -19.84 -12.44
N TRP A 549 32.91 -20.95 -12.70
CA TRP A 549 33.45 -22.28 -12.43
C TRP A 549 34.71 -22.55 -13.25
N ALA A 550 34.68 -22.28 -14.56
CA ALA A 550 35.83 -22.48 -15.45
C ALA A 550 37.05 -21.64 -15.02
N SER A 551 36.79 -20.41 -14.57
CA SER A 551 37.81 -19.52 -14.02
C SER A 551 38.46 -20.08 -12.74
N LYS A 552 37.67 -20.68 -11.84
CA LYS A 552 38.16 -21.26 -10.58
C LYS A 552 38.94 -22.57 -10.78
N THR A 553 38.60 -23.39 -11.78
CA THR A 553 39.20 -24.72 -11.98
C THR A 553 40.41 -24.72 -12.91
N GLY A 554 40.33 -23.99 -14.02
CA GLY A 554 41.31 -24.05 -15.12
C GLY A 554 41.97 -22.72 -15.45
N GLY A 555 41.78 -21.69 -14.61
CA GLY A 555 42.32 -20.36 -14.84
C GLY A 555 41.71 -19.66 -16.05
N ILE A 556 42.40 -18.64 -16.56
CA ILE A 556 41.82 -17.75 -17.57
C ILE A 556 41.73 -18.35 -18.97
N GLU A 557 42.66 -19.22 -19.36
CA GLU A 557 42.65 -19.85 -20.69
C GLU A 557 41.45 -20.77 -20.87
N PHE A 558 41.11 -21.53 -19.83
CA PHE A 558 39.93 -22.38 -19.84
C PHE A 558 38.64 -21.54 -19.86
N ALA A 559 38.56 -20.50 -19.02
CA ALA A 559 37.44 -19.54 -19.06
C ALA A 559 37.26 -18.90 -20.45
N ARG A 560 38.38 -18.55 -21.12
CA ARG A 560 38.42 -18.02 -22.49
C ARG A 560 37.84 -18.99 -23.51
N SER A 561 38.16 -20.27 -23.41
CA SER A 561 37.59 -21.28 -24.29
C SER A 561 36.06 -21.41 -24.11
N VAL A 562 35.61 -21.36 -22.85
CA VAL A 562 34.22 -21.52 -22.45
C VAL A 562 33.35 -20.34 -22.89
N TYR A 563 33.72 -19.10 -22.56
CA TYR A 563 32.90 -17.96 -22.98
C TYR A 563 32.90 -17.79 -24.50
N LYS A 564 33.99 -18.09 -25.21
CA LYS A 564 34.01 -18.06 -26.69
C LYS A 564 33.03 -19.08 -27.29
N LYS A 565 32.92 -20.28 -26.69
CA LYS A 565 31.95 -21.30 -27.07
C LYS A 565 30.50 -20.82 -26.84
N ILE A 566 30.22 -20.23 -25.68
CA ILE A 566 28.88 -19.69 -25.34
C ILE A 566 28.50 -18.54 -26.28
N LEU A 567 29.44 -17.63 -26.57
CA LEU A 567 29.23 -16.49 -27.48
C LEU A 567 29.02 -16.90 -28.94
N LYS A 568 29.47 -18.09 -29.33
CA LYS A 568 29.27 -18.63 -30.69
C LYS A 568 27.91 -19.30 -30.82
N ASN A 569 27.44 -19.96 -29.76
CA ASN A 569 26.25 -20.80 -29.80
C ASN A 569 24.98 -20.09 -29.26
N SER A 570 25.09 -18.94 -28.59
CA SER A 570 23.95 -18.27 -27.94
C SER A 570 23.95 -16.74 -28.14
N TYR A 571 22.78 -16.08 -28.03
CA TYR A 571 22.59 -14.62 -28.18
C TYR A 571 22.98 -13.79 -26.93
N PRO A 572 24.22 -13.33 -26.74
CA PRO A 572 24.69 -12.90 -25.43
C PRO A 572 23.86 -11.77 -24.78
N THR A 573 23.63 -11.87 -23.47
CA THR A 573 22.97 -10.81 -22.67
C THR A 573 24.00 -9.80 -22.18
N TYR A 574 23.61 -8.51 -22.04
CA TYR A 574 24.46 -7.43 -21.53
C TYR A 574 25.22 -7.82 -20.23
N GLN A 575 24.49 -8.32 -19.22
CA GLN A 575 25.06 -8.70 -17.93
C GLN A 575 26.06 -9.87 -18.03
N PHE A 576 25.86 -10.81 -18.96
CA PHE A 576 26.80 -11.92 -19.16
C PHE A 576 28.14 -11.44 -19.72
N ILE A 577 28.11 -10.53 -20.70
CA ILE A 577 29.34 -9.96 -21.27
C ILE A 577 30.07 -9.13 -20.21
N MET A 578 29.36 -8.35 -19.40
CA MET A 578 29.95 -7.61 -18.27
C MET A 578 30.66 -8.54 -17.29
N ARG A 579 30.06 -9.68 -16.95
CA ARG A 579 30.71 -10.66 -16.07
C ARG A 579 31.98 -11.27 -16.69
N CYS A 580 31.97 -11.53 -18.00
CA CYS A 580 33.18 -11.99 -18.71
C CYS A 580 34.30 -10.94 -18.64
N LEU A 581 33.95 -9.66 -18.80
CA LEU A 581 34.89 -8.55 -18.68
C LEU A 581 35.46 -8.42 -17.26
N GLU A 582 34.64 -8.61 -16.22
CA GLU A 582 35.12 -8.64 -14.83
C GLU A 582 36.13 -9.76 -14.58
N ILE A 583 35.90 -10.96 -15.14
CA ILE A 583 36.81 -12.10 -14.99
C ILE A 583 38.13 -11.84 -15.73
N GLU A 584 38.08 -11.27 -16.93
CA GLU A 584 39.30 -10.85 -17.66
C GLU A 584 40.05 -9.74 -16.93
N ASN A 585 39.37 -8.82 -16.23
CA ASN A 585 40.02 -7.80 -15.42
C ASN A 585 40.66 -8.37 -14.13
N GLN A 586 40.09 -9.45 -13.58
CA GLN A 586 40.59 -10.07 -12.34
C GLN A 586 41.77 -11.02 -12.56
N LEU A 587 41.78 -11.75 -13.68
CA LEU A 587 42.73 -12.84 -13.94
C LEU A 587 43.56 -12.64 -15.23
N GLY A 588 43.35 -11.53 -15.94
CA GLY A 588 43.98 -11.23 -17.22
C GLY A 588 45.45 -10.86 -17.11
N ASP A 589 46.26 -11.48 -17.95
CA ASP A 589 47.62 -11.00 -18.23
C ASP A 589 47.56 -9.68 -19.02
N GLU A 590 48.40 -8.71 -18.64
CA GLU A 590 48.47 -7.39 -19.29
C GLU A 590 48.79 -7.48 -20.80
N GLU A 591 49.49 -8.53 -21.23
CA GLU A 591 49.90 -8.71 -22.63
C GLU A 591 48.82 -9.34 -23.53
N THR A 592 48.07 -10.35 -23.04
CA THR A 592 47.10 -11.09 -23.88
C THR A 592 45.64 -10.71 -23.61
N GLY A 593 45.34 -10.07 -22.48
CA GLY A 593 44.02 -9.57 -22.13
C GLY A 593 43.39 -8.63 -23.16
N PRO A 594 44.12 -7.63 -23.71
CA PRO A 594 43.52 -6.66 -24.62
C PRO A 594 42.96 -7.24 -25.92
N GLU A 595 43.54 -8.34 -26.43
CA GLU A 595 43.08 -9.01 -27.65
C GLU A 595 41.74 -9.73 -27.46
N HIS A 596 41.40 -10.07 -26.22
CA HIS A 596 40.17 -10.81 -25.88
C HIS A 596 39.08 -9.91 -25.31
N VAL A 597 39.46 -8.80 -24.68
CA VAL A 597 38.54 -7.80 -24.14
C VAL A 597 37.92 -6.91 -25.22
N GLU A 598 38.69 -6.50 -26.24
CA GLU A 598 38.16 -5.65 -27.33
C GLU A 598 36.96 -6.29 -28.08
N PRO A 599 36.99 -7.57 -28.49
CA PRO A 599 35.84 -8.24 -29.13
C PRO A 599 34.61 -8.35 -28.23
N LEU A 600 34.77 -8.41 -26.91
CA LEU A 600 33.66 -8.46 -25.96
C LEU A 600 32.94 -7.11 -25.90
N PHE A 601 33.69 -6.01 -25.87
CA PHE A 601 33.11 -4.66 -25.91
C PHE A 601 32.41 -4.34 -27.23
N GLU A 602 32.99 -4.75 -28.37
CA GLU A 602 32.32 -4.57 -29.68
C GLU A 602 31.01 -5.38 -29.76
N LYS A 603 30.95 -6.57 -29.15
CA LYS A 603 29.70 -7.33 -29.00
C LYS A 603 28.70 -6.68 -28.04
N LEU A 604 29.17 -6.05 -26.96
CA LEU A 604 28.33 -5.33 -26.00
C LEU A 604 27.59 -4.16 -26.67
N ILE A 605 28.32 -3.43 -27.54
CA ILE A 605 27.78 -2.30 -28.30
C ILE A 605 26.76 -2.75 -29.35
N GLY A 606 26.97 -3.92 -29.96
CA GLY A 606 26.05 -4.49 -30.95
C GLY A 606 24.72 -5.00 -30.38
N LEU A 607 24.51 -5.00 -29.06
CA LEU A 607 23.25 -5.41 -28.43
C LEU A 607 22.26 -4.22 -28.39
N ASP A 608 21.02 -4.45 -28.82
CA ASP A 608 19.91 -3.49 -28.63
C ASP A 608 19.46 -3.49 -27.16
N SER A 609 20.18 -2.77 -26.30
CA SER A 609 19.75 -2.44 -24.94
C SER A 609 19.06 -1.07 -24.88
N ALA A 610 18.08 -0.92 -23.99
CA ALA A 610 17.36 0.34 -23.77
C ALA A 610 18.30 1.49 -23.34
N ASP A 611 19.37 1.17 -22.61
CA ASP A 611 20.47 2.06 -22.30
C ASP A 611 21.72 1.68 -23.12
N LYS A 612 21.95 2.40 -24.23
CA LYS A 612 23.19 2.28 -25.01
C LYS A 612 24.35 3.09 -24.41
N GLU A 613 24.07 4.00 -23.48
CA GLU A 613 25.05 4.94 -22.91
C GLU A 613 26.15 4.27 -22.07
N GLU A 614 25.78 3.41 -21.12
CA GLU A 614 26.71 2.75 -20.18
C GLU A 614 27.75 1.82 -20.85
N PRO A 615 27.38 0.97 -21.85
CA PRO A 615 28.36 0.18 -22.61
C PRO A 615 29.48 1.02 -23.25
N TYR A 616 29.13 2.17 -23.82
CA TYR A 616 30.11 3.06 -24.45
C TYR A 616 31.01 3.74 -23.43
N ILE A 617 30.47 4.17 -22.28
CA ILE A 617 31.26 4.80 -21.21
C ILE A 617 32.27 3.82 -20.63
N THR A 618 31.84 2.58 -20.35
CA THR A 618 32.72 1.53 -19.82
C THR A 618 33.81 1.15 -20.82
N TYR A 619 33.49 1.02 -22.11
CA TYR A 619 34.51 0.73 -23.13
C TYR A 619 35.51 1.87 -23.29
N LEU A 620 35.05 3.13 -23.29
CA LEU A 620 35.93 4.29 -23.32
C LEU A 620 36.87 4.31 -22.12
N SER A 621 36.36 4.04 -20.91
CA SER A 621 37.20 3.97 -19.70
C SER A 621 38.29 2.91 -19.77
N TYR A 622 37.99 1.76 -20.37
CA TYR A 622 38.97 0.71 -20.63
C TYR A 622 40.02 1.13 -21.67
N LEU A 623 39.60 1.77 -22.77
CA LEU A 623 40.54 2.22 -23.80
C LEU A 623 41.48 3.33 -23.29
N TYR A 624 40.99 4.19 -22.37
CA TYR A 624 41.83 5.19 -21.71
C TYR A 624 42.81 4.56 -20.73
N SER A 625 42.42 3.54 -19.96
CA SER A 625 43.35 2.85 -19.05
C SER A 625 44.47 2.13 -19.80
N GLN A 626 44.18 1.63 -21.01
CA GLN A 626 45.14 0.97 -21.90
C GLN A 626 45.88 1.95 -22.85
N ASN A 627 45.70 3.26 -22.70
CA ASN A 627 46.32 4.33 -23.49
C ASN A 627 46.08 4.23 -25.02
N LYS A 628 44.97 3.63 -25.46
CA LYS A 628 44.59 3.44 -26.88
C LYS A 628 43.70 4.58 -27.39
N LEU A 629 44.24 5.80 -27.41
CA LEU A 629 43.51 7.04 -27.70
C LEU A 629 42.85 7.10 -29.09
N GLN A 630 43.48 6.56 -30.12
CA GLN A 630 42.93 6.56 -31.48
C GLN A 630 41.65 5.72 -31.59
N LYS A 631 41.62 4.55 -30.95
CA LYS A 631 40.43 3.70 -30.89
C LYS A 631 39.34 4.34 -30.02
N ALA A 632 39.71 4.97 -28.90
CA ALA A 632 38.77 5.69 -28.04
C ALA A 632 38.01 6.78 -28.82
N ASN A 633 38.70 7.56 -29.67
CA ASN A 633 38.06 8.56 -30.52
C ASN A 633 37.09 7.94 -31.53
N GLN A 634 37.45 6.81 -32.13
CA GLN A 634 36.56 6.11 -33.06
C GLN A 634 35.29 5.62 -32.37
N VAL A 635 35.41 5.07 -31.16
CA VAL A 635 34.29 4.58 -30.34
C VAL A 635 33.41 5.73 -29.87
N TYR A 636 34.00 6.83 -29.40
CA TYR A 636 33.26 8.04 -29.01
C TYR A 636 32.45 8.61 -30.19
N ASN A 637 33.06 8.64 -31.38
CA ASN A 637 32.37 9.06 -32.61
C ASN A 637 31.24 8.13 -33.02
N ARG A 638 31.32 6.82 -32.73
CA ARG A 638 30.21 5.86 -32.91
C ARG A 638 29.10 6.10 -31.88
N ALA A 639 29.46 6.27 -30.60
CA ALA A 639 28.51 6.54 -29.53
C ALA A 639 27.68 7.82 -29.80
N CYS A 640 28.33 8.89 -30.27
CA CYS A 640 27.67 10.14 -30.65
C CYS A 640 26.67 10.00 -31.80
N LYS A 641 26.73 8.93 -32.60
CA LYS A 641 25.79 8.65 -33.69
C LYS A 641 24.61 7.79 -33.25
N GLU A 642 24.79 6.94 -32.24
CA GLU A 642 23.81 5.94 -31.82
C GLU A 642 23.02 6.30 -30.55
N VAL A 643 23.55 7.19 -29.70
CA VAL A 643 22.89 7.61 -28.45
C VAL A 643 21.84 8.70 -28.71
N ALA A 644 20.63 8.51 -28.19
CA ALA A 644 19.50 9.41 -28.40
C ALA A 644 19.68 10.81 -27.77
N ASN A 645 20.41 10.93 -26.65
CA ASN A 645 20.64 12.20 -25.95
C ASN A 645 22.14 12.51 -25.76
N LYS A 646 22.70 13.21 -26.75
CA LYS A 646 24.13 13.57 -26.79
C LYS A 646 24.59 14.41 -25.59
N GLU A 647 23.77 15.33 -25.10
CA GLU A 647 24.14 16.22 -24.00
C GLU A 647 24.23 15.47 -22.66
N SER A 648 23.31 14.54 -22.41
CA SER A 648 23.34 13.64 -21.25
C SER A 648 24.59 12.76 -21.25
N PHE A 649 24.89 12.15 -22.39
CA PHE A 649 26.06 11.30 -22.57
C PHE A 649 27.38 12.05 -22.39
N ASP A 650 27.49 13.27 -22.94
CA ASP A 650 28.68 14.11 -22.79
C ASP A 650 28.90 14.55 -21.34
N VAL A 651 27.83 14.85 -20.59
CA VAL A 651 27.92 15.17 -19.16
C VAL A 651 28.39 13.95 -18.37
N LYS A 652 27.82 12.76 -18.61
CA LYS A 652 28.20 11.52 -17.92
C LYS A 652 29.65 11.12 -18.20
N CYS A 653 30.10 11.24 -19.45
CA CYS A 653 31.50 11.05 -19.82
C CYS A 653 32.39 12.04 -19.04
N LYS A 654 32.09 13.34 -19.05
CA LYS A 654 32.88 14.36 -18.32
C LYS A 654 32.97 14.04 -16.83
N THR A 655 31.85 13.76 -16.17
CA THR A 655 31.84 13.46 -14.73
C THR A 655 32.67 12.24 -14.35
N ARG A 656 32.76 11.22 -15.21
CA ARG A 656 33.49 9.97 -14.90
C ARG A 656 34.98 10.04 -15.25
N PHE A 657 35.37 10.95 -16.15
CA PHE A 657 36.77 11.16 -16.56
C PHE A 657 37.46 12.33 -15.84
N ASP A 658 36.71 13.28 -15.26
CA ASP A 658 37.28 14.42 -14.51
C ASP A 658 37.87 14.02 -13.14
N ASP A 659 37.51 12.85 -12.58
CA ASP A 659 37.97 12.39 -11.26
C ASP A 659 39.32 11.62 -11.25
N GLY A 660 40.13 11.63 -12.32
CA GLY A 660 41.49 11.07 -12.20
C GLY A 660 42.33 10.77 -13.44
N PHE A 661 41.94 11.12 -14.66
CA PHE A 661 42.80 10.93 -15.85
C PHE A 661 43.09 12.27 -16.56
N PRO A 662 44.32 12.50 -17.07
CA PRO A 662 44.80 13.84 -17.44
C PRO A 662 44.25 14.40 -18.77
N TYR A 663 43.21 13.81 -19.36
CA TYR A 663 42.73 14.18 -20.69
C TYR A 663 41.24 14.55 -20.68
N SER A 664 40.96 15.84 -20.62
CA SER A 664 39.60 16.36 -20.82
C SER A 664 39.09 16.07 -22.23
N LEU A 665 37.77 15.89 -22.41
CA LEU A 665 37.08 15.73 -23.71
C LEU A 665 37.44 16.81 -24.75
N LYS A 666 38.00 17.96 -24.34
CA LYS A 666 38.51 19.00 -25.26
C LYS A 666 39.75 18.56 -26.05
N THR A 667 40.54 17.64 -25.50
CA THR A 667 41.80 17.16 -26.13
C THR A 667 41.54 16.26 -27.34
N ILE A 668 40.31 15.74 -27.48
CA ILE A 668 39.91 14.80 -28.53
C ILE A 668 39.37 15.52 -29.76
N GLN A 669 38.84 16.73 -29.61
CA GLN A 669 38.40 17.54 -30.76
C GLN A 669 39.58 18.13 -31.55
N SER A 670 40.82 18.00 -31.04
CA SER A 670 42.03 18.60 -31.63
C SER A 670 43.01 17.59 -32.25
N TYR A 671 42.67 16.30 -32.32
CA TYR A 671 43.41 15.24 -33.03
C TYR A 671 42.45 14.47 -33.93
#